data_AF-A0A535SG13-F1
#
_entry.id   AF-A0A535SG13-F1
#
_cell.length_a   1.000
_cell.length_b   1.000
_cell.length_c   1.000
_cell.angle_alpha   90.00
_cell.angle_beta   90.00
_cell.angle_gamma   90.00
#
_symmetry.space_group_name_H-M   'P 1'
#
loop_
_entity.id
_entity.type
_entity.pdbx_description
1 polymer ?
#
loop_
_entity_poly.entity_id
_entity_poly.type
_entity_poly.pdbx_seq_one_letter_code
_entity_poly.pdbx_strand_id
1 'polypeptide(L)'
;MQEQKEIGYRAEITLQPSLFISRNTIILLLLIIGGSALLYSSSAITMSLDGLPGYPAASKTVAINGANRWDGDTKVTVPTFDFSPSSSQALKVSPLFEHYYHSHSTAKSLGAPLTIAFPTDQGWIQFFGSGALLLPADQEKHTFSAENVQSKGPLVELIYPGARDQGTGIVRLPLLQSLLTFGSQVPIGGKGSPLTYVDLRKAASPDRMLPAPAAGHAAKVSSTELQKVFIKGGTRAGKNVGHLIPQPLWNYINRADVSPNGWETDFGAPLTEALPFAITKNGRIHRMLVQTFLRDGLVLDQGSLDAAGQPQIQRLDISVAYLRTFGPPAVAIKPMQTIWAQGDDDTALFTEPGTGHVVAHVGQNFPLALLGETTWSNGMLWYHVQWTAVKRTGAAWAPATSITFTSPGSVAGRASFDVLSPDLAAYLASIGDNVDAVVYDVTRQRYYSYNADAQFVTGSSIKVPILLTFLDMIERQHRQPSNYEMYLLTTMIENSNNDSAGILYHTEVGDAAGVASYMQRISITGLNPYPNAFGWSLITPMAMVHLLTDLYEGKILTAHDRNLALDLMENIEDDQQVGVGDTAPSGATTAMKDGWVIGPDGLWAMNSSGIVTSGQETYIISVYTTGQTLLGDGQAIARHVCGTVASLLISFDRETPS
;
A
#
# COMPACT_ATOMS: atom_id res chain seq x y z
N MET A 1 -40.02 44.10 24.78
CA MET A 1 -40.03 45.57 24.65
C MET A 1 -39.22 45.90 23.40
N GLN A 2 -39.90 46.46 22.39
CA GLN A 2 -39.42 47.13 21.15
C GLN A 2 -38.48 46.31 20.25
N GLU A 3 -38.87 45.79 19.08
CA GLU A 3 -39.72 46.27 17.97
C GLU A 3 -39.13 47.41 17.12
N GLN A 4 -39.15 47.17 15.80
CA GLN A 4 -39.02 48.07 14.63
C GLN A 4 -37.58 48.37 14.13
N LYS A 5 -37.29 48.37 12.81
CA LYS A 5 -38.13 48.78 11.67
C LYS A 5 -37.60 48.25 10.33
N GLU A 6 -38.52 47.79 9.47
CA GLU A 6 -38.35 47.61 8.03
C GLU A 6 -38.03 48.94 7.32
N ILE A 7 -37.28 48.88 6.21
CA ILE A 7 -37.54 49.70 5.01
C ILE A 7 -37.28 48.83 3.77
N GLY A 8 -38.35 48.49 3.06
CA GLY A 8 -38.30 48.02 1.68
C GLY A 8 -38.24 49.19 0.70
N TYR A 9 -37.73 48.94 -0.51
CA TYR A 9 -38.12 49.70 -1.69
C TYR A 9 -38.26 48.75 -2.88
N ARG A 10 -39.43 48.81 -3.50
CA ARG A 10 -39.84 48.14 -4.74
C ARG A 10 -40.04 49.22 -5.81
N ALA A 11 -40.05 48.75 -7.05
CA ALA A 11 -40.51 49.38 -8.30
C ALA A 11 -39.39 50.13 -9.08
N GLU A 12 -39.29 50.05 -10.40
CA GLU A 12 -40.32 49.89 -11.42
C GLU A 12 -39.85 49.07 -12.65
N ILE A 13 -40.82 48.39 -13.26
CA ILE A 13 -40.77 47.82 -14.61
C ILE A 13 -41.18 48.94 -15.57
N THR A 14 -40.39 49.18 -16.63
CA THR A 14 -40.82 49.99 -17.78
C THR A 14 -40.60 49.21 -19.08
N LEU A 15 -41.70 49.07 -19.82
CA LEU A 15 -41.81 48.41 -21.12
C LEU A 15 -41.08 49.18 -22.24
N GLN A 16 -40.53 48.38 -23.16
CA GLN A 16 -39.94 48.64 -24.49
C GLN A 16 -40.66 49.69 -25.38
N PRO A 17 -40.00 50.32 -26.39
CA PRO A 17 -39.85 49.68 -27.72
C PRO A 17 -38.65 50.07 -28.61
N SER A 18 -38.52 49.27 -29.67
CA SER A 18 -37.96 49.56 -31.01
C SER A 18 -36.49 49.19 -31.31
N LEU A 19 -36.38 48.11 -32.08
CA LEU A 19 -35.25 47.74 -32.90
C LEU A 19 -34.97 48.81 -33.95
N PHE A 20 -33.73 49.29 -34.01
CA PHE A 20 -33.13 49.85 -35.22
C PHE A 20 -31.92 48.98 -35.61
N ILE A 21 -32.15 48.04 -36.52
CA ILE A 21 -31.06 47.31 -37.18
C ILE A 21 -30.63 48.14 -38.39
N SER A 22 -29.41 48.65 -38.36
CA SER A 22 -28.83 49.41 -39.48
C SER A 22 -28.53 48.48 -40.66
N ARG A 23 -28.60 49.02 -41.90
CA ARG A 23 -28.36 48.31 -43.16
C ARG A 23 -26.98 47.63 -43.25
N ASN A 24 -26.01 48.08 -42.44
CA ASN A 24 -24.66 47.49 -42.35
C ASN A 24 -24.61 46.20 -41.50
N THR A 25 -25.58 46.01 -40.61
CA THR A 25 -25.69 44.80 -39.77
C THR A 25 -26.26 43.61 -40.55
N ILE A 26 -27.07 43.85 -41.58
CA ILE A 26 -27.60 42.81 -42.48
C ILE A 26 -26.52 42.30 -43.47
N ILE A 27 -25.61 43.17 -43.92
CA ILE A 27 -24.50 42.77 -44.81
C ILE A 27 -23.46 41.95 -44.03
N LEU A 28 -23.21 42.25 -42.75
CA LEU A 28 -22.31 41.46 -41.90
C LEU A 28 -22.91 40.08 -41.56
N LEU A 29 -24.23 39.98 -41.36
CA LEU A 29 -24.92 38.70 -41.14
C LEU A 29 -25.00 37.82 -42.40
N LEU A 30 -25.11 38.41 -43.60
CA LEU A 30 -25.07 37.66 -44.86
C LEU A 30 -23.66 37.15 -45.21
N LEU A 31 -22.60 37.86 -44.79
CA LEU A 31 -21.21 37.37 -44.92
C LEU A 31 -20.85 36.28 -43.89
N ILE A 32 -21.48 36.30 -42.71
CA ILE A 32 -21.28 35.27 -41.68
C ILE A 32 -22.11 34.00 -41.97
N ILE A 33 -23.27 34.10 -42.63
CA ILE A 33 -24.03 32.91 -43.09
C ILE A 33 -23.50 32.35 -44.42
N GLY A 34 -22.84 33.16 -45.26
CA GLY A 34 -22.20 32.71 -46.51
C GLY A 34 -20.85 32.00 -46.34
N GLY A 35 -20.17 32.15 -45.19
CA GLY A 35 -18.89 31.49 -44.90
C GLY A 35 -19.02 30.11 -44.23
N SER A 36 -20.20 29.77 -43.72
CA SER A 36 -20.42 28.55 -42.91
C SER A 36 -21.10 27.39 -43.63
N ALA A 37 -21.38 27.53 -44.94
CA ALA A 37 -22.02 26.48 -45.75
C ALA A 37 -21.09 25.85 -46.82
N LEU A 38 -19.77 26.12 -46.76
CA LEU A 38 -18.79 25.59 -47.73
C LEU A 38 -17.92 24.43 -47.19
N LEU A 39 -18.29 23.86 -46.04
CA LEU A 39 -17.60 22.69 -45.48
C LEU A 39 -18.58 21.66 -44.93
N TYR A 40 -19.64 21.27 -45.66
CA TYR A 40 -20.37 20.00 -45.44
C TYR A 40 -21.40 19.80 -46.56
N SER A 41 -20.97 19.40 -47.76
CA SER A 41 -21.80 18.66 -48.72
C SER A 41 -20.95 18.19 -49.90
N SER A 42 -20.28 17.06 -49.76
CA SER A 42 -19.85 16.28 -50.93
C SER A 42 -21.03 15.43 -51.42
N SER A 43 -22.05 16.10 -51.95
CA SER A 43 -23.01 15.47 -52.85
C SER A 43 -22.37 15.48 -54.23
N ALA A 44 -21.90 14.32 -54.68
CA ALA A 44 -21.32 14.17 -56.01
C ALA A 44 -22.37 14.53 -57.07
N ILE A 45 -22.13 15.64 -57.78
CA ILE A 45 -22.77 15.93 -59.06
C ILE A 45 -22.18 14.93 -60.06
N THR A 46 -22.96 13.93 -60.45
CA THR A 46 -22.65 13.04 -61.58
C THR A 46 -22.84 13.82 -62.89
N MET A 47 -21.81 14.54 -63.32
CA MET A 47 -21.61 14.82 -64.74
C MET A 47 -20.77 13.67 -65.31
N SER A 48 -21.41 12.83 -66.14
CA SER A 48 -20.71 11.81 -66.91
C SER A 48 -19.82 12.52 -67.95
N LEU A 49 -18.52 12.44 -67.72
CA LEU A 49 -17.49 12.69 -68.71
C LEU A 49 -16.89 11.33 -69.04
N ASP A 50 -17.56 10.63 -69.96
CA ASP A 50 -17.01 9.45 -70.60
C ASP A 50 -15.75 9.84 -71.41
N GLY A 51 -14.64 9.18 -71.10
CA GLY A 51 -13.47 9.12 -71.98
C GLY A 51 -12.19 9.79 -71.48
N LEU A 52 -11.60 9.31 -70.38
CA LEU A 52 -10.15 9.41 -70.14
C LEU A 52 -9.62 8.09 -69.54
N PRO A 53 -8.39 7.65 -69.91
CA PRO A 53 -7.88 6.34 -69.56
C PRO A 53 -7.62 6.20 -68.05
N GLY A 54 -8.00 5.04 -67.51
CA GLY A 54 -8.07 4.76 -66.08
C GLY A 54 -6.82 5.14 -65.29
N TYR A 55 -7.01 5.98 -64.27
CA TYR A 55 -6.07 6.07 -63.15
C TYR A 55 -6.06 4.70 -62.43
N PRO A 56 -4.89 4.08 -62.21
CA PRO A 56 -4.84 2.87 -61.39
C PRO A 56 -5.33 3.22 -59.98
N ALA A 57 -6.18 2.37 -59.41
CA ALA A 57 -6.57 2.46 -58.01
C ALA A 57 -5.32 2.67 -57.15
N ALA A 58 -5.32 3.69 -56.29
CA ALA A 58 -4.20 3.99 -55.40
C ALA A 58 -3.78 2.70 -54.69
N SER A 59 -2.54 2.25 -54.90
CA SER A 59 -2.09 0.96 -54.37
C SER A 59 -2.16 1.00 -52.84
N LYS A 60 -2.95 0.10 -52.25
CA LYS A 60 -3.12 -0.01 -50.79
C LYS A 60 -1.76 -0.18 -50.10
N THR A 61 -1.58 0.48 -48.96
CA THR A 61 -0.36 0.34 -48.16
C THR A 61 -0.31 -1.03 -47.47
N VAL A 62 0.79 -1.76 -47.65
CA VAL A 62 1.09 -2.98 -46.89
C VAL A 62 1.96 -2.60 -45.70
N ALA A 63 1.35 -2.47 -44.53
CA ALA A 63 2.04 -2.14 -43.29
C ALA A 63 2.72 -3.37 -42.67
N ILE A 64 3.93 -3.16 -42.12
CA ILE A 64 4.69 -4.15 -41.34
C ILE A 64 4.95 -3.70 -39.90
N ASN A 65 4.57 -2.47 -39.54
CA ASN A 65 4.70 -1.91 -38.19
C ASN A 65 3.48 -2.17 -37.28
N GLY A 66 2.48 -2.94 -37.75
CA GLY A 66 1.26 -3.27 -37.01
C GLY A 66 0.11 -2.26 -37.16
N ALA A 67 0.31 -1.15 -37.87
CA ALA A 67 -0.70 -0.11 -38.11
C ALA A 67 -2.02 -0.62 -38.73
N ASN A 68 -1.93 -1.68 -39.54
CA ASN A 68 -3.07 -2.30 -40.21
C ASN A 68 -4.12 -2.88 -39.24
N ARG A 69 -3.77 -3.10 -37.97
CA ARG A 69 -4.70 -3.61 -36.94
C ARG A 69 -5.93 -2.71 -36.75
N TRP A 70 -5.79 -1.40 -36.98
CA TRP A 70 -6.84 -0.41 -36.70
C TRP A 70 -7.35 0.30 -37.97
N ASP A 71 -6.98 -0.20 -39.15
CA ASP A 71 -7.32 0.42 -40.42
C ASP A 71 -8.85 0.41 -40.63
N GLY A 72 -9.44 1.61 -40.75
CA GLY A 72 -10.89 1.79 -40.87
C GLY A 72 -11.71 1.61 -39.58
N ASP A 73 -11.07 1.39 -38.42
CA ASP A 73 -11.80 1.19 -37.15
C ASP A 73 -12.40 2.51 -36.63
N THR A 74 -13.71 2.47 -36.34
CA THR A 74 -14.52 3.61 -35.87
C THR A 74 -14.97 3.48 -34.41
N LYS A 75 -14.63 2.39 -33.71
CA LYS A 75 -15.04 2.15 -32.32
C LYS A 75 -14.53 3.24 -31.39
N VAL A 76 -15.36 3.71 -30.46
CA VAL A 76 -14.97 4.68 -29.43
C VAL A 76 -15.44 4.21 -28.05
N THR A 77 -14.67 4.52 -27.02
CA THR A 77 -14.96 4.18 -25.62
C THR A 77 -14.75 5.40 -24.74
N VAL A 78 -15.82 5.87 -24.09
CA VAL A 78 -15.78 6.94 -23.10
C VAL A 78 -15.05 6.45 -21.83
N PRO A 79 -14.29 7.30 -21.12
CA PRO A 79 -13.79 6.95 -19.80
C PRO A 79 -14.96 6.77 -18.82
N THR A 80 -15.02 5.62 -18.17
CA THR A 80 -16.13 5.23 -17.27
C THR A 80 -15.72 5.16 -15.81
N PHE A 81 -14.41 5.24 -15.53
CA PHE A 81 -13.87 5.08 -14.18
C PHE A 81 -13.03 6.28 -13.78
N ASP A 82 -13.29 6.84 -12.60
CA ASP A 82 -12.53 7.95 -12.06
C ASP A 82 -11.26 7.45 -11.34
N PHE A 83 -10.24 7.11 -12.12
CA PHE A 83 -8.93 6.78 -11.56
C PHE A 83 -8.08 8.05 -11.41
N SER A 84 -7.66 8.30 -10.18
CA SER A 84 -6.66 9.29 -9.83
C SER A 84 -5.60 8.62 -8.98
N PRO A 85 -4.31 8.63 -9.38
CA PRO A 85 -3.24 8.09 -8.56
C PRO A 85 -3.22 8.78 -7.20
N SER A 86 -3.10 8.02 -6.12
CA SER A 86 -2.94 8.60 -4.79
C SER A 86 -1.61 9.36 -4.73
N SER A 87 -1.66 10.64 -4.37
CA SER A 87 -0.47 11.47 -4.14
C SER A 87 0.09 11.34 -2.72
N SER A 88 -0.64 10.71 -1.81
CA SER A 88 -0.33 10.69 -0.38
C SER A 88 0.56 9.51 0.05
N GLN A 89 0.69 8.45 -0.76
CA GLN A 89 1.49 7.29 -0.41
C GLN A 89 2.26 6.73 -1.61
N ALA A 90 3.59 6.69 -1.51
CA ALA A 90 4.44 6.06 -2.52
C ALA A 90 4.25 4.55 -2.48
N LEU A 91 3.56 4.00 -3.48
CA LEU A 91 3.36 2.56 -3.62
C LEU A 91 4.68 1.85 -3.96
N LYS A 92 4.86 0.67 -3.38
CA LYS A 92 6.04 -0.18 -3.63
C LYS A 92 5.77 -1.18 -4.75
N VAL A 93 6.84 -1.58 -5.43
CA VAL A 93 6.81 -2.73 -6.33
C VAL A 93 6.52 -3.96 -5.49
N SER A 94 5.56 -4.80 -5.89
CA SER A 94 5.30 -6.04 -5.17
C SER A 94 6.51 -6.97 -5.25
N PRO A 95 6.82 -7.75 -4.19
CA PRO A 95 7.83 -8.81 -4.25
C PRO A 95 7.62 -9.80 -5.42
N LEU A 96 6.37 -9.97 -5.88
CA LEU A 96 6.04 -10.77 -7.06
C LEU A 96 6.69 -10.26 -8.36
N PHE A 97 6.94 -8.96 -8.45
CA PHE A 97 7.47 -8.28 -9.64
C PHE A 97 8.84 -7.67 -9.43
N GLU A 98 9.33 -7.62 -8.20
CA GLU A 98 10.56 -6.91 -7.80
C GLU A 98 11.77 -7.37 -8.64
N HIS A 99 11.96 -8.69 -8.78
CA HIS A 99 13.06 -9.22 -9.59
C HIS A 99 12.99 -8.75 -11.05
N TYR A 100 11.83 -8.86 -11.70
CA TYR A 100 11.63 -8.39 -13.07
C TYR A 100 11.84 -6.88 -13.18
N TYR A 101 11.28 -6.13 -12.23
CA TYR A 101 11.29 -4.68 -12.22
C TYR A 101 12.72 -4.13 -12.14
N HIS A 102 13.57 -4.75 -11.32
CA HIS A 102 14.99 -4.40 -11.19
C HIS A 102 15.83 -4.91 -12.37
N SER A 103 15.65 -6.15 -12.82
CA SER A 103 16.50 -6.75 -13.85
C SER A 103 16.35 -6.09 -15.23
N HIS A 104 15.19 -5.49 -15.52
CA HIS A 104 14.91 -4.84 -16.80
C HIS A 104 15.01 -3.29 -16.71
N SER A 105 15.66 -2.74 -15.67
CA SER A 105 15.82 -1.29 -15.44
C SER A 105 14.49 -0.50 -15.54
N THR A 106 13.40 -1.10 -15.08
CA THR A 106 12.05 -0.68 -15.48
C THR A 106 11.51 0.55 -14.76
N ALA A 107 12.19 1.06 -13.73
CA ALA A 107 11.80 2.32 -13.10
C ALA A 107 11.71 3.48 -14.11
N LYS A 108 12.54 3.46 -15.15
CA LYS A 108 12.52 4.45 -16.23
C LYS A 108 11.59 4.09 -17.40
N SER A 109 11.27 2.80 -17.58
CA SER A 109 10.46 2.33 -18.71
C SER A 109 8.98 2.12 -18.38
N LEU A 110 8.66 1.64 -17.17
CA LEU A 110 7.32 1.46 -16.61
C LEU A 110 6.91 2.60 -15.67
N GLY A 111 7.86 3.31 -15.07
CA GLY A 111 7.57 4.37 -14.10
C GLY A 111 7.19 3.81 -12.72
N ALA A 112 6.83 4.71 -11.80
CA ALA A 112 6.45 4.34 -10.44
C ALA A 112 5.16 3.49 -10.40
N PRO A 113 5.00 2.61 -9.39
CA PRO A 113 3.76 1.86 -9.19
C PRO A 113 2.57 2.80 -8.97
N LEU A 114 1.45 2.49 -9.64
CA LEU A 114 0.17 3.19 -9.53
C LEU A 114 -0.86 2.41 -8.70
N THR A 115 -0.69 1.09 -8.60
CA THR A 115 -1.52 0.23 -7.76
C THR A 115 -0.63 -0.68 -6.92
N ILE A 116 -1.20 -1.26 -5.86
CA ILE A 116 -0.64 -2.49 -5.30
C ILE A 116 -0.77 -3.64 -6.33
N ALA A 117 -0.05 -4.73 -6.11
CA ALA A 117 -0.35 -5.96 -6.85
C ALA A 117 -1.63 -6.61 -6.30
N PHE A 118 -2.55 -7.02 -7.17
CA PHE A 118 -3.80 -7.67 -6.77
C PHE A 118 -4.10 -8.88 -7.66
N PRO A 119 -4.84 -9.88 -7.14
CA PRO A 119 -5.17 -11.08 -7.89
C PRO A 119 -6.32 -10.83 -8.86
N THR A 120 -6.23 -11.43 -10.05
CA THR A 120 -7.28 -11.52 -11.07
C THR A 120 -7.47 -12.99 -11.44
N ASP A 121 -8.50 -13.29 -12.24
CA ASP A 121 -8.71 -14.61 -12.81
C ASP A 121 -7.54 -15.08 -13.70
N GLN A 122 -6.79 -14.14 -14.27
CA GLN A 122 -5.62 -14.38 -15.12
C GLN A 122 -4.28 -14.41 -14.35
N GLY A 123 -4.30 -14.25 -13.03
CA GLY A 123 -3.10 -14.15 -12.18
C GLY A 123 -2.94 -12.79 -11.51
N TRP A 124 -1.73 -12.52 -11.00
CA TRP A 124 -1.45 -11.30 -10.25
C TRP A 124 -1.07 -10.16 -11.19
N ILE A 125 -1.62 -8.97 -10.98
CA ILE A 125 -1.31 -7.79 -11.80
C ILE A 125 -0.90 -6.59 -10.95
N GLN A 126 0.04 -5.79 -11.44
CA GLN A 126 0.37 -4.47 -10.90
C GLN A 126 0.50 -3.44 -12.03
N PHE A 127 -0.10 -2.25 -11.84
CA PHE A 127 0.01 -1.13 -12.76
C PHE A 127 1.09 -0.15 -12.32
N PHE A 128 1.77 0.43 -13.30
CA PHE A 128 2.85 1.42 -13.20
C PHE A 128 2.55 2.58 -14.16
N GLY A 129 3.24 3.71 -14.06
CA GLY A 129 2.99 4.91 -14.90
C GLY A 129 2.73 4.64 -16.40
N SER A 130 3.61 3.86 -17.02
CA SER A 130 3.67 3.59 -18.47
C SER A 130 3.52 2.11 -18.83
N GLY A 131 2.91 1.30 -17.96
CA GLY A 131 2.56 -0.09 -18.27
C GLY A 131 2.05 -0.88 -17.08
N ALA A 132 1.80 -2.18 -17.29
CA ALA A 132 1.43 -3.11 -16.24
C ALA A 132 2.16 -4.44 -16.40
N LEU A 133 2.39 -5.11 -15.28
CA LEU A 133 2.98 -6.45 -15.22
C LEU A 133 1.94 -7.43 -14.73
N LEU A 134 1.85 -8.57 -15.43
CA LEU A 134 1.01 -9.71 -15.07
C LEU A 134 1.91 -10.91 -14.78
N LEU A 135 1.73 -11.54 -13.62
CA LEU A 135 2.25 -12.86 -13.31
C LEU A 135 1.11 -13.86 -13.50
N PRO A 136 1.10 -14.65 -14.59
CA PRO A 136 -0.02 -15.53 -14.90
C PRO A 136 -0.23 -16.63 -13.86
N ALA A 137 -1.47 -17.08 -13.69
CA ALA A 137 -1.77 -18.24 -12.84
C ALA A 137 -1.07 -19.52 -13.36
N ASP A 138 -0.72 -20.45 -12.46
CA ASP A 138 0.10 -21.64 -12.79
C ASP A 138 -0.50 -22.52 -13.90
N GLN A 139 -1.83 -22.60 -14.03
CA GLN A 139 -2.51 -23.37 -15.08
C GLN A 139 -2.42 -22.74 -16.48
N GLU A 140 -1.92 -21.51 -16.58
CA GLU A 140 -1.86 -20.71 -17.80
C GLU A 140 -0.42 -20.38 -18.24
N LYS A 141 0.58 -20.89 -17.51
CA LYS A 141 2.00 -20.70 -17.83
C LYS A 141 2.40 -21.29 -19.18
N HIS A 142 1.64 -22.26 -19.71
CA HIS A 142 1.99 -22.99 -20.95
C HIS A 142 0.86 -23.20 -21.98
N THR A 143 -0.39 -22.82 -21.72
CA THR A 143 -1.53 -23.10 -22.64
C THR A 143 -2.54 -21.96 -22.71
N PHE A 144 -2.21 -20.92 -23.46
CA PHE A 144 -3.23 -20.05 -24.06
C PHE A 144 -3.06 -20.07 -25.57
N SER A 145 -3.92 -20.82 -26.27
CA SER A 145 -4.00 -20.80 -27.72
C SER A 145 -4.80 -19.59 -28.19
N ALA A 146 -4.36 -18.97 -29.28
CA ALA A 146 -5.01 -17.82 -29.92
C ALA A 146 -6.42 -18.12 -30.48
N GLU A 147 -6.86 -19.38 -30.43
CA GLU A 147 -8.08 -19.86 -31.08
C GLU A 147 -9.37 -19.62 -30.27
N ASN A 148 -9.29 -19.16 -29.01
CA ASN A 148 -10.46 -18.87 -28.15
C ASN A 148 -10.57 -17.39 -27.69
N VAL A 149 -9.95 -16.46 -28.41
CA VAL A 149 -9.82 -15.03 -28.00
C VAL A 149 -11.10 -14.20 -28.22
N GLN A 150 -12.07 -14.70 -28.98
CA GLN A 150 -13.35 -14.01 -29.12
C GLN A 150 -14.19 -14.17 -27.85
N SER A 151 -14.30 -13.08 -27.07
CA SER A 151 -15.17 -12.83 -25.90
C SER A 151 -14.61 -13.02 -24.48
N LYS A 152 -13.40 -12.53 -24.15
CA LYS A 152 -12.87 -12.59 -22.77
C LYS A 152 -12.42 -11.27 -22.10
N GLY A 153 -12.78 -10.11 -22.65
CA GLY A 153 -12.54 -8.81 -22.00
C GLY A 153 -11.15 -8.19 -22.23
N PRO A 154 -10.94 -6.91 -21.84
CA PRO A 154 -9.78 -6.10 -22.27
C PRO A 154 -8.44 -6.58 -21.72
N LEU A 155 -8.41 -7.25 -20.56
CA LEU A 155 -7.19 -7.82 -19.99
C LEU A 155 -6.68 -9.02 -20.79
N VAL A 156 -7.57 -9.95 -21.17
CA VAL A 156 -7.18 -11.19 -21.89
C VAL A 156 -6.60 -10.86 -23.27
N GLU A 157 -7.15 -9.85 -23.96
CA GLU A 157 -6.61 -9.36 -25.24
C GLU A 157 -5.18 -8.81 -25.15
N LEU A 158 -4.72 -8.42 -23.95
CA LEU A 158 -3.37 -7.89 -23.72
C LEU A 158 -2.34 -8.98 -23.45
N ILE A 159 -2.75 -10.15 -22.97
CA ILE A 159 -1.83 -11.22 -22.55
C ILE A 159 -1.06 -11.78 -23.75
N TYR A 160 -1.77 -12.05 -24.85
CA TYR A 160 -1.18 -12.64 -26.05
C TYR A 160 -0.14 -11.74 -26.77
N PRO A 161 -0.43 -10.45 -27.05
CA PRO A 161 0.56 -9.55 -27.64
C PRO A 161 1.61 -9.04 -26.62
N GLY A 162 1.49 -9.39 -25.34
CA GLY A 162 2.39 -8.94 -24.29
C GLY A 162 3.79 -9.53 -24.38
N ALA A 163 4.78 -8.77 -23.92
CA ALA A 163 6.16 -9.23 -23.90
C ALA A 163 6.37 -10.14 -22.68
N ARG A 164 6.56 -11.43 -22.93
CA ARG A 164 6.75 -12.45 -21.89
C ARG A 164 8.24 -12.65 -21.59
N ASP A 165 8.59 -12.47 -20.33
CA ASP A 165 9.89 -12.85 -19.79
C ASP A 165 10.01 -14.37 -19.73
N GLN A 166 11.06 -14.91 -20.33
CA GLN A 166 11.24 -16.37 -20.42
C GLN A 166 11.66 -17.00 -19.09
N GLY A 167 12.34 -16.24 -18.21
CA GLY A 167 12.81 -16.75 -16.93
C GLY A 167 11.71 -16.84 -15.88
N THR A 168 10.87 -15.80 -15.78
CA THR A 168 9.85 -15.65 -14.75
C THR A 168 8.43 -15.94 -15.24
N GLY A 169 8.20 -15.91 -16.56
CA GLY A 169 6.86 -16.01 -17.15
C GLY A 169 6.03 -14.73 -17.04
N ILE A 170 6.55 -13.67 -16.42
CA ILE A 170 5.89 -12.37 -16.28
C ILE A 170 5.64 -11.75 -17.66
N VAL A 171 4.47 -11.15 -17.83
CA VAL A 171 4.05 -10.51 -19.08
C VAL A 171 3.94 -9.01 -18.86
N ARG A 172 4.70 -8.23 -19.64
CA ARG A 172 4.48 -6.78 -19.77
C ARG A 172 3.33 -6.52 -20.72
N LEU A 173 2.24 -5.96 -20.20
CA LEU A 173 1.00 -5.76 -20.94
C LEU A 173 1.08 -4.55 -21.88
N PRO A 174 0.70 -4.67 -23.16
CA PRO A 174 0.79 -3.60 -24.16
C PRO A 174 -0.43 -2.67 -24.10
N LEU A 175 -0.62 -2.00 -22.96
CA LEU A 175 -1.83 -1.23 -22.63
C LEU A 175 -2.23 -0.20 -23.70
N LEU A 176 -1.25 0.42 -24.36
CA LEU A 176 -1.49 1.36 -25.47
C LEU A 176 -2.27 0.72 -26.61
N GLN A 177 -1.96 -0.54 -26.96
CA GLN A 177 -2.67 -1.23 -28.03
C GLN A 177 -4.15 -1.39 -27.69
N SER A 178 -4.50 -1.69 -26.44
CA SER A 178 -5.91 -1.73 -26.02
C SER A 178 -6.58 -0.36 -26.10
N LEU A 179 -5.90 0.72 -25.69
CA LEU A 179 -6.45 2.07 -25.83
C LEU A 179 -6.76 2.44 -27.29
N LEU A 180 -5.91 2.04 -28.23
CA LEU A 180 -6.16 2.20 -29.66
C LEU A 180 -7.28 1.26 -30.13
N THR A 181 -7.21 -0.05 -29.85
CA THR A 181 -8.20 -1.05 -30.28
C THR A 181 -9.62 -0.71 -29.83
N PHE A 182 -9.80 -0.24 -28.60
CA PHE A 182 -11.13 0.13 -28.10
C PHE A 182 -11.47 1.60 -28.33
N GLY A 183 -10.53 2.42 -28.83
CA GLY A 183 -10.76 3.82 -29.13
C GLY A 183 -11.05 4.66 -27.89
N SER A 184 -10.12 4.67 -26.93
CA SER A 184 -10.24 5.47 -25.72
C SER A 184 -10.36 6.97 -26.02
N GLN A 185 -11.36 7.61 -25.43
CA GLN A 185 -11.54 9.06 -25.48
C GLN A 185 -10.79 9.81 -24.36
N VAL A 186 -9.92 9.13 -23.60
CA VAL A 186 -9.08 9.81 -22.61
C VAL A 186 -8.17 10.83 -23.33
N PRO A 187 -8.14 12.10 -22.89
CA PRO A 187 -7.29 13.11 -23.51
C PRO A 187 -5.79 12.89 -23.25
N ILE A 188 -4.97 13.09 -24.29
CA ILE A 188 -3.51 13.00 -24.25
C ILE A 188 -2.91 14.21 -23.54
N GLY A 189 -2.10 14.01 -22.49
CA GLY A 189 -1.48 15.10 -21.75
C GLY A 189 -2.40 15.78 -20.72
N GLY A 190 -3.58 15.21 -20.46
CA GLY A 190 -4.48 15.61 -19.38
C GLY A 190 -5.72 16.38 -19.83
N LYS A 191 -6.54 16.77 -18.84
CA LYS A 191 -7.82 17.46 -19.04
C LYS A 191 -7.63 18.75 -19.84
N GLY A 192 -8.44 18.95 -20.88
CA GLY A 192 -8.37 20.11 -21.76
C GLY A 192 -7.51 19.93 -23.01
N SER A 193 -6.88 18.76 -23.20
CA SER A 193 -6.22 18.43 -24.46
C SER A 193 -7.23 18.18 -25.59
N PRO A 194 -6.96 18.65 -26.82
CA PRO A 194 -7.81 18.41 -27.97
C PRO A 194 -7.57 17.03 -28.63
N LEU A 195 -6.55 16.29 -28.20
CA LEU A 195 -6.20 14.98 -28.75
C LEU A 195 -6.58 13.85 -27.79
N THR A 196 -7.11 12.77 -28.34
CA THR A 196 -7.44 11.52 -27.63
C THR A 196 -6.71 10.33 -28.26
N TYR A 197 -6.79 9.15 -27.62
CA TYR A 197 -6.27 7.92 -28.23
C TYR A 197 -7.03 7.51 -29.50
N VAL A 198 -8.28 7.95 -29.68
CA VAL A 198 -9.01 7.82 -30.97
C VAL A 198 -8.29 8.59 -32.08
N ASP A 199 -7.77 9.78 -31.78
CA ASP A 199 -7.06 10.60 -32.77
C ASP A 199 -5.69 10.03 -33.09
N LEU A 200 -5.00 9.47 -32.09
CA LEU A 200 -3.76 8.70 -32.30
C LEU A 200 -4.01 7.48 -33.19
N ARG A 201 -5.11 6.75 -32.97
CA ARG A 201 -5.49 5.61 -33.83
C ARG A 201 -5.75 6.04 -35.28
N LYS A 202 -6.51 7.12 -35.49
CA LYS A 202 -6.74 7.69 -36.83
C LYS A 202 -5.42 8.10 -37.50
N ALA A 203 -4.49 8.65 -36.73
CA ALA A 203 -3.16 9.02 -37.22
C ALA A 203 -2.29 7.81 -37.57
N ALA A 204 -2.56 6.65 -36.97
CA ALA A 204 -1.85 5.41 -37.23
C ALA A 204 -2.30 4.68 -38.51
N SER A 205 -3.23 5.22 -39.30
CA SER A 205 -3.65 4.60 -40.56
C SER A 205 -2.45 4.38 -41.51
N PRO A 206 -2.31 3.18 -42.11
CA PRO A 206 -1.25 2.89 -43.07
C PRO A 206 -1.18 3.90 -44.23
N ASP A 207 -2.30 4.49 -44.63
CA ASP A 207 -2.34 5.45 -45.72
C ASP A 207 -1.72 6.81 -45.39
N ARG A 208 -1.46 7.08 -44.10
CA ARG A 208 -0.73 8.26 -43.63
C ARG A 208 0.79 8.08 -43.60
N MET A 209 1.32 6.89 -43.87
CA MET A 209 2.77 6.68 -43.96
C MET A 209 3.38 7.52 -45.10
N LEU A 210 4.54 8.11 -44.82
CA LEU A 210 5.27 8.95 -45.76
C LEU A 210 6.17 8.10 -46.68
N PRO A 211 6.35 8.48 -47.96
CA PRO A 211 7.33 7.83 -48.81
C PRO A 211 8.75 8.02 -48.26
N ALA A 212 9.60 7.00 -48.45
CA ALA A 212 11.00 7.09 -48.08
C ALA A 212 11.69 8.29 -48.79
N PRO A 213 12.54 9.06 -48.09
CA PRO A 213 13.32 10.13 -48.71
C PRO A 213 14.18 9.62 -49.87
N ALA A 214 14.38 10.45 -50.89
CA ALA A 214 15.22 10.08 -52.04
C ALA A 214 16.68 9.86 -51.62
N ALA A 215 17.30 8.79 -52.11
CA ALA A 215 18.71 8.50 -51.85
C ALA A 215 19.59 9.68 -52.29
N GLY A 216 20.43 10.20 -51.39
CA GLY A 216 21.39 11.27 -51.68
C GLY A 216 20.90 12.70 -51.43
N HIS A 217 19.66 12.92 -51.00
CA HIS A 217 19.21 14.22 -50.50
C HIS A 217 19.07 14.15 -48.98
N ALA A 218 20.16 14.43 -48.26
CA ALA A 218 20.00 15.02 -46.94
C ALA A 218 19.17 16.29 -47.16
N ALA A 219 17.91 16.30 -46.72
CA ALA A 219 17.07 17.47 -46.81
C ALA A 219 17.88 18.64 -46.27
N LYS A 220 18.10 19.69 -47.08
CA LYS A 220 18.63 20.95 -46.58
C LYS A 220 17.61 21.47 -45.58
N VAL A 221 17.87 21.21 -44.30
CA VAL A 221 17.04 21.62 -43.18
C VAL A 221 17.24 23.12 -42.98
N SER A 222 16.18 23.90 -43.22
CA SER A 222 16.04 25.25 -42.68
C SER A 222 16.13 25.17 -41.15
N SER A 223 16.79 26.12 -40.49
CA SER A 223 17.11 26.16 -39.05
C SER A 223 15.91 26.05 -38.08
N THR A 224 14.68 25.95 -38.59
CA THR A 224 13.43 25.81 -37.84
C THR A 224 12.77 24.44 -37.91
N GLU A 225 13.24 23.51 -38.77
CA GLU A 225 12.70 22.15 -38.83
C GLU A 225 13.59 21.19 -38.03
N LEU A 226 13.01 20.51 -37.03
CA LEU A 226 13.72 19.44 -36.31
C LEU A 226 14.24 18.44 -37.34
N GLN A 227 15.53 18.08 -37.28
CA GLN A 227 16.06 16.94 -38.05
C GLN A 227 15.20 15.71 -37.76
N LYS A 228 14.97 14.85 -38.76
CA LYS A 228 14.06 13.70 -38.64
C LYS A 228 14.72 12.42 -39.13
N VAL A 229 14.48 11.33 -38.43
CA VAL A 229 14.94 9.99 -38.78
C VAL A 229 13.78 9.21 -39.40
N PHE A 230 13.98 8.68 -40.62
CA PHE A 230 12.98 7.86 -41.30
C PHE A 230 13.09 6.40 -40.89
N ILE A 231 11.97 5.84 -40.42
CA ILE A 231 11.84 4.42 -40.10
C ILE A 231 10.81 3.80 -41.05
N LYS A 232 11.22 2.76 -41.78
CA LYS A 232 10.34 2.02 -42.68
C LYS A 232 9.21 1.35 -41.89
N GLY A 233 7.97 1.61 -42.30
CA GLY A 233 6.76 1.02 -41.73
C GLY A 233 5.98 0.12 -42.68
N GLY A 234 6.31 0.11 -43.98
CA GLY A 234 5.61 -0.70 -44.98
C GLY A 234 6.07 -0.45 -46.42
N THR A 235 5.24 -0.91 -47.36
CA THR A 235 5.39 -0.61 -48.79
C THR A 235 4.08 -0.12 -49.41
N ARG A 236 4.17 0.83 -50.34
CA ARG A 236 3.04 1.34 -51.14
C ARG A 236 3.47 1.40 -52.60
N ALA A 237 2.75 0.69 -53.49
CA ALA A 237 3.12 0.56 -54.90
C ALA A 237 4.60 0.14 -55.11
N GLY A 238 5.11 -0.79 -54.31
CA GLY A 238 6.50 -1.26 -54.37
C GLY A 238 7.55 -0.30 -53.79
N LYS A 239 7.17 0.89 -53.32
CA LYS A 239 8.08 1.87 -52.69
C LYS A 239 8.01 1.76 -51.17
N ASN A 240 9.14 1.94 -50.50
CA ASN A 240 9.19 2.00 -49.03
C ASN A 240 8.40 3.20 -48.53
N VAL A 241 7.55 2.97 -47.52
CA VAL A 241 6.84 4.01 -46.77
C VAL A 241 7.06 3.81 -45.28
N GLY A 242 6.90 4.84 -44.47
CA GLY A 242 7.15 4.79 -43.04
C GLY A 242 6.87 6.08 -42.31
N HIS A 243 7.54 6.30 -41.18
CA HIS A 243 7.35 7.46 -40.33
C HIS A 243 8.66 8.21 -40.05
N LEU A 244 8.53 9.50 -39.79
CA LEU A 244 9.64 10.35 -39.37
C LEU A 244 9.60 10.57 -37.85
N ILE A 245 10.73 10.35 -37.19
CA ILE A 245 10.92 10.61 -35.76
C ILE A 245 11.74 11.90 -35.61
N PRO A 246 11.21 12.97 -34.97
CA PRO A 246 11.97 14.17 -34.65
C PRO A 246 13.24 13.87 -33.83
N GLN A 247 14.33 14.58 -34.12
CA GLN A 247 15.64 14.32 -33.49
C GLN A 247 15.62 14.31 -31.96
N PRO A 248 14.89 15.19 -31.24
CA PRO A 248 14.82 15.11 -29.78
C PRO A 248 14.20 13.79 -29.31
N LEU A 249 13.13 13.32 -29.96
CA LEU A 249 12.50 12.03 -29.65
C LEU A 249 13.41 10.87 -30.03
N TRP A 250 14.11 10.94 -31.18
CA TRP A 250 15.07 9.94 -31.60
C TRP A 250 16.23 9.80 -30.60
N ASN A 251 16.81 10.91 -30.17
CA ASN A 251 17.86 10.92 -29.16
C ASN A 251 17.36 10.34 -27.85
N TYR A 252 16.14 10.70 -27.44
CA TYR A 252 15.53 10.21 -26.21
C TYR A 252 15.35 8.68 -26.21
N ILE A 253 14.72 8.11 -27.24
CA ILE A 253 14.48 6.65 -27.30
C ILE A 253 15.76 5.83 -27.44
N ASN A 254 16.86 6.42 -27.94
CA ASN A 254 18.14 5.72 -28.08
C ASN A 254 19.04 5.81 -26.84
N ARG A 255 18.61 6.52 -25.78
CA ARG A 255 19.35 6.54 -24.52
C ARG A 255 19.28 5.18 -23.84
N ALA A 256 20.43 4.65 -23.43
CA ALA A 256 20.53 3.36 -22.73
C ALA A 256 19.72 3.33 -21.43
N ASP A 257 19.53 4.47 -20.77
CA ASP A 257 18.73 4.56 -19.56
C ASP A 257 17.21 4.67 -19.81
N VAL A 258 16.80 4.95 -21.06
CA VAL A 258 15.39 5.03 -21.47
C VAL A 258 14.94 3.75 -22.17
N SER A 259 15.81 3.18 -23.01
CA SER A 259 15.59 1.94 -23.75
C SER A 259 16.77 0.98 -23.58
N PRO A 260 16.91 0.35 -22.41
CA PRO A 260 18.03 -0.56 -22.14
C PRO A 260 18.10 -1.75 -23.10
N ASN A 261 16.98 -2.15 -23.71
CA ASN A 261 16.91 -3.28 -24.65
C ASN A 261 16.90 -2.83 -26.13
N GLY A 262 17.20 -1.56 -26.39
CA GLY A 262 17.03 -0.93 -27.70
C GLY A 262 15.61 -0.43 -27.93
N TRP A 263 15.48 0.66 -28.69
CA TRP A 263 14.20 1.32 -28.91
C TRP A 263 13.19 0.43 -29.67
N GLU A 264 13.67 -0.45 -30.55
CA GLU A 264 12.83 -1.41 -31.28
C GLU A 264 12.12 -2.39 -30.33
N THR A 265 12.79 -2.75 -29.24
CA THR A 265 12.24 -3.63 -28.20
C THR A 265 11.33 -2.84 -27.28
N ASP A 266 11.81 -1.73 -26.73
CA ASP A 266 11.14 -1.03 -25.63
C ASP A 266 9.98 -0.11 -26.08
N PHE A 267 10.08 0.50 -27.27
CA PHE A 267 9.02 1.33 -27.88
C PHE A 267 8.34 0.63 -29.06
N GLY A 268 9.10 -0.10 -29.87
CA GLY A 268 8.61 -0.67 -31.13
C GLY A 268 8.59 0.33 -32.28
N ALA A 269 8.21 -0.15 -33.47
CA ALA A 269 8.13 0.68 -34.67
C ALA A 269 7.17 1.88 -34.47
N PRO A 270 7.48 3.07 -35.01
CA PRO A 270 6.57 4.20 -34.95
C PRO A 270 5.27 3.89 -35.70
N LEU A 271 4.15 4.31 -35.11
CA LEU A 271 2.81 4.18 -35.68
C LEU A 271 2.31 5.50 -36.28
N THR A 272 2.82 6.64 -35.81
CA THR A 272 2.37 7.96 -36.25
C THR A 272 3.55 8.86 -36.59
N GLU A 273 3.28 9.90 -37.37
CA GLU A 273 4.10 11.12 -37.30
C GLU A 273 3.96 11.78 -35.91
N ALA A 274 4.87 12.67 -35.56
CA ALA A 274 4.72 13.51 -34.38
C ALA A 274 3.59 14.54 -34.60
N LEU A 275 2.53 14.42 -33.81
CA LEU A 275 1.33 15.26 -33.91
C LEU A 275 1.44 16.47 -32.97
N PRO A 276 1.29 17.70 -33.47
CA PRO A 276 1.27 18.89 -32.63
C PRO A 276 -0.08 19.06 -31.93
N PHE A 277 -0.04 19.49 -30.68
CA PHE A 277 -1.20 19.97 -29.94
C PHE A 277 -0.79 21.03 -28.91
N ALA A 278 -1.77 21.71 -28.33
CA ALA A 278 -1.53 22.68 -27.28
C ALA A 278 -2.39 22.35 -26.06
N ILE A 279 -1.81 22.50 -24.88
CA ILE A 279 -2.51 22.36 -23.60
C ILE A 279 -2.23 23.56 -22.72
N THR A 280 -3.20 23.94 -21.89
CA THR A 280 -2.98 24.98 -20.89
C THR A 280 -2.65 24.33 -19.55
N LYS A 281 -1.42 24.51 -19.06
CA LYS A 281 -0.98 24.07 -17.73
C LYS A 281 -0.62 25.32 -16.92
N ASN A 282 -1.16 25.43 -15.71
CA ASN A 282 -0.91 26.58 -14.80
C ASN A 282 -1.11 27.95 -15.47
N GLY A 283 -2.15 28.08 -16.31
CA GLY A 283 -2.47 29.31 -17.04
C GLY A 283 -1.56 29.64 -18.22
N ARG A 284 -0.57 28.81 -18.55
CA ARG A 284 0.32 28.98 -19.72
C ARG A 284 0.00 27.96 -20.80
N ILE A 285 0.12 28.38 -22.07
CA ILE A 285 -0.04 27.50 -23.22
C ILE A 285 1.29 26.79 -23.48
N HIS A 286 1.26 25.47 -23.40
CA HIS A 286 2.37 24.59 -23.75
C HIS A 286 2.14 24.00 -25.14
N ARG A 287 3.14 24.11 -26.01
CA ARG A 287 3.12 23.51 -27.35
C ARG A 287 3.76 22.14 -27.27
N MET A 288 2.97 21.12 -27.57
CA MET A 288 3.33 19.74 -27.35
C MET A 288 3.44 18.99 -28.69
N LEU A 289 4.32 17.99 -28.74
CA LEU A 289 4.34 16.96 -29.77
C LEU A 289 4.05 15.61 -29.11
N VAL A 290 3.13 14.82 -29.68
CA VAL A 290 2.94 13.43 -29.32
C VAL A 290 3.31 12.52 -30.48
N GLN A 291 4.11 11.49 -30.23
CA GLN A 291 4.39 10.43 -31.20
C GLN A 291 4.14 9.07 -30.59
N THR A 292 3.42 8.22 -31.32
CA THR A 292 3.01 6.89 -30.88
C THR A 292 3.83 5.81 -31.58
N PHE A 293 4.21 4.80 -30.82
CA PHE A 293 4.94 3.61 -31.25
C PHE A 293 4.11 2.36 -30.93
N LEU A 294 4.53 1.20 -31.42
CA LEU A 294 3.78 -0.05 -31.29
C LEU A 294 3.50 -0.46 -29.82
N ARG A 295 4.40 -0.12 -28.88
CA ARG A 295 4.30 -0.51 -27.47
C ARG A 295 4.12 0.66 -26.52
N ASP A 296 4.51 1.86 -26.91
CA ASP A 296 4.53 3.05 -26.05
C ASP A 296 4.33 4.35 -26.86
N GLY A 297 4.28 5.51 -26.20
CA GLY A 297 4.27 6.81 -26.86
C GLY A 297 4.99 7.86 -26.04
N LEU A 298 5.42 8.93 -26.71
CA LEU A 298 6.15 10.03 -26.11
C LEU A 298 5.39 11.33 -26.28
N VAL A 299 5.48 12.17 -25.26
CA VAL A 299 5.04 13.55 -25.29
C VAL A 299 6.24 14.45 -25.02
N LEU A 300 6.44 15.40 -25.92
CA LEU A 300 7.51 16.40 -25.88
C LEU A 300 6.87 17.77 -25.67
N ASP A 301 7.27 18.48 -24.62
CA ASP A 301 6.95 19.90 -24.45
C ASP A 301 8.02 20.76 -25.15
N GLN A 302 7.61 21.50 -26.18
CA GLN A 302 8.52 22.36 -26.94
C GLN A 302 8.84 23.67 -26.21
N GLY A 303 8.04 24.05 -25.22
CA GLY A 303 8.19 25.29 -24.45
C GLY A 303 8.94 25.13 -23.13
N SER A 304 9.23 23.89 -22.72
CA SER A 304 9.87 23.58 -21.44
C SER A 304 11.19 22.84 -21.66
N LEU A 305 12.23 23.31 -20.99
CA LEU A 305 13.54 22.65 -20.95
C LEU A 305 13.76 21.98 -19.59
N ASP A 306 14.53 20.90 -19.58
CA ASP A 306 15.07 20.30 -18.37
C ASP A 306 16.28 21.07 -17.83
N ALA A 307 16.80 20.61 -16.69
CA ALA A 307 17.96 21.23 -16.05
C ALA A 307 19.22 21.21 -16.94
N ALA A 308 19.27 20.35 -17.96
CA ALA A 308 20.34 20.25 -18.94
C ALA A 308 20.05 21.07 -20.22
N GLY A 309 18.97 21.86 -20.24
CA GLY A 309 18.57 22.66 -21.39
C GLY A 309 18.00 21.83 -22.55
N GLN A 310 17.66 20.56 -22.33
CA GLN A 310 17.02 19.69 -23.32
C GLN A 310 15.50 19.79 -23.22
N PRO A 311 14.76 19.62 -24.32
CA PRO A 311 13.30 19.63 -24.26
C PRO A 311 12.75 18.54 -23.32
N GLN A 312 11.73 18.89 -22.55
CA GLN A 312 11.08 17.97 -21.61
C GLN A 312 10.31 16.88 -22.37
N ILE A 313 10.77 15.63 -22.25
CA ILE A 313 10.16 14.45 -22.88
C ILE A 313 9.74 13.46 -21.80
N GLN A 314 8.49 13.03 -21.88
CA GLN A 314 7.92 12.01 -21.00
C GLN A 314 7.24 10.92 -21.82
N ARG A 315 7.19 9.70 -21.27
CA ARG A 315 6.31 8.64 -21.76
C ARG A 315 4.84 9.04 -21.54
N LEU A 316 3.95 8.46 -22.34
CA LEU A 316 2.52 8.62 -22.13
C LEU A 316 2.11 7.94 -20.81
N ASP A 317 1.16 8.56 -20.11
CA ASP A 317 0.53 8.02 -18.90
C ASP A 317 -0.49 6.92 -19.26
N ILE A 318 -0.02 5.90 -19.99
CA ILE A 318 -0.84 4.87 -20.64
C ILE A 318 -1.69 4.13 -19.60
N SER A 319 -1.14 3.82 -18.42
CA SER A 319 -1.88 3.08 -17.39
C SER A 319 -3.01 3.89 -16.79
N VAL A 320 -2.80 5.19 -16.54
CA VAL A 320 -3.89 6.07 -16.06
C VAL A 320 -4.99 6.15 -17.10
N ALA A 321 -4.64 6.28 -18.39
CA ALA A 321 -5.62 6.26 -19.46
C ALA A 321 -6.35 4.92 -19.56
N TYR A 322 -5.64 3.79 -19.42
CA TYR A 322 -6.22 2.45 -19.38
C TYR A 322 -7.22 2.31 -18.23
N LEU A 323 -6.82 2.64 -17.01
CA LEU A 323 -7.64 2.53 -15.81
C LEU A 323 -8.87 3.45 -15.88
N ARG A 324 -8.76 4.64 -16.48
CA ARG A 324 -9.92 5.52 -16.71
C ARG A 324 -10.88 4.99 -17.77
N THR A 325 -10.35 4.32 -18.79
CA THR A 325 -11.14 3.79 -19.91
C THR A 325 -11.92 2.54 -19.50
N PHE A 326 -11.23 1.58 -18.89
CA PHE A 326 -11.75 0.24 -18.65
C PHE A 326 -12.02 -0.07 -17.17
N GLY A 327 -11.54 0.78 -16.26
CA GLY A 327 -11.41 0.41 -14.85
C GLY A 327 -10.23 -0.54 -14.60
N PRO A 328 -9.85 -0.76 -13.34
CA PRO A 328 -9.02 -1.89 -12.94
C PRO A 328 -9.69 -3.22 -13.34
N PRO A 329 -8.93 -4.26 -13.74
CA PRO A 329 -9.48 -5.59 -13.90
C PRO A 329 -10.19 -6.10 -12.65
N ALA A 330 -11.14 -7.02 -12.84
CA ALA A 330 -11.88 -7.63 -11.74
C ALA A 330 -10.93 -8.34 -10.76
N VAL A 331 -11.10 -8.05 -9.48
CA VAL A 331 -10.31 -8.66 -8.41
C VAL A 331 -10.85 -10.05 -8.12
N ALA A 332 -10.00 -11.07 -8.20
CA ALA A 332 -10.36 -12.46 -7.95
C ALA A 332 -9.87 -12.90 -6.56
N ILE A 333 -10.78 -12.88 -5.60
CA ILE A 333 -10.54 -13.36 -4.23
C ILE A 333 -11.50 -14.48 -3.86
N LYS A 334 -11.08 -15.35 -2.94
CA LYS A 334 -11.94 -16.39 -2.39
C LYS A 334 -12.52 -15.93 -1.04
N PRO A 335 -13.84 -16.00 -0.83
CA PRO A 335 -14.42 -15.78 0.49
C PRO A 335 -13.78 -16.71 1.52
N MET A 336 -13.64 -16.21 2.75
CA MET A 336 -12.98 -16.84 3.88
C MET A 336 -11.50 -17.18 3.67
N GLN A 337 -10.88 -16.70 2.60
CA GLN A 337 -9.43 -16.79 2.46
C GLN A 337 -8.75 -15.92 3.52
N THR A 338 -7.82 -16.51 4.25
CA THR A 338 -6.97 -15.79 5.20
C THR A 338 -5.97 -14.92 4.45
N ILE A 339 -5.89 -13.68 4.88
CA ILE A 339 -4.89 -12.67 4.53
C ILE A 339 -4.33 -12.09 5.83
N TRP A 340 -3.24 -11.33 5.74
CA TRP A 340 -2.53 -10.83 6.92
C TRP A 340 -2.31 -9.32 6.81
N ALA A 341 -2.43 -8.63 7.94
CA ALA A 341 -2.07 -7.21 8.02
C ALA A 341 -0.54 -7.01 7.98
N GLN A 342 -0.10 -5.90 7.36
CA GLN A 342 1.31 -5.59 7.10
C GLN A 342 1.82 -4.30 7.77
N GLY A 343 0.95 -3.50 8.38
CA GLY A 343 1.39 -2.32 9.13
C GLY A 343 1.96 -2.68 10.50
N ASP A 344 2.56 -1.68 11.16
CA ASP A 344 2.90 -1.74 12.58
C ASP A 344 1.60 -1.88 13.42
N ASP A 345 1.68 -1.79 14.75
CA ASP A 345 0.61 -2.16 15.71
C ASP A 345 -0.72 -1.34 15.63
N ASP A 346 -0.95 -0.57 14.56
CA ASP A 346 -2.04 0.42 14.45
C ASP A 346 -2.69 0.52 13.04
N THR A 347 -2.76 -0.58 12.28
CA THR A 347 -3.49 -0.57 10.99
C THR A 347 -5.00 -0.45 11.23
N ALA A 348 -5.55 0.72 10.92
CA ALA A 348 -6.98 0.98 11.03
C ALA A 348 -7.83 0.14 10.06
N LEU A 349 -8.91 -0.44 10.59
CA LEU A 349 -10.03 -1.02 9.84
C LEU A 349 -11.21 -0.05 9.83
N PHE A 350 -11.88 0.11 8.69
CA PHE A 350 -12.85 1.18 8.49
C PHE A 350 -14.26 0.67 8.27
N THR A 351 -15.26 1.40 8.76
CA THR A 351 -16.68 1.15 8.44
C THR A 351 -16.98 1.22 6.95
N GLU A 352 -16.31 2.13 6.23
CA GLU A 352 -16.48 2.34 4.79
C GLU A 352 -15.14 2.71 4.12
N PRO A 353 -14.91 2.32 2.85
CA PRO A 353 -13.69 2.62 2.10
C PRO A 353 -13.38 4.12 1.97
N GLY A 354 -12.24 4.55 2.54
CA GLY A 354 -11.67 5.89 2.37
C GLY A 354 -12.34 7.04 3.12
N THR A 355 -13.56 6.88 3.63
CA THR A 355 -14.30 7.94 4.35
C THR A 355 -14.94 7.48 5.66
N GLY A 356 -14.95 6.17 5.93
CA GLY A 356 -15.52 5.64 7.17
C GLY A 356 -14.71 6.00 8.42
N HIS A 357 -15.34 5.81 9.57
CA HIS A 357 -14.65 5.86 10.86
C HIS A 357 -13.95 4.52 11.14
N VAL A 358 -12.89 4.58 11.95
CA VAL A 358 -12.13 3.41 12.38
C VAL A 358 -12.95 2.57 13.37
N VAL A 359 -12.91 1.24 13.23
CA VAL A 359 -13.65 0.30 14.08
C VAL A 359 -12.75 -0.57 14.97
N ALA A 360 -11.51 -0.77 14.54
CA ALA A 360 -10.50 -1.58 15.20
C ALA A 360 -9.13 -1.30 14.58
N HIS A 361 -8.06 -1.56 15.32
CA HIS A 361 -6.69 -1.46 14.84
C HIS A 361 -6.00 -2.82 14.93
N VAL A 362 -5.53 -3.30 13.78
CA VAL A 362 -4.80 -4.57 13.66
C VAL A 362 -3.33 -4.29 13.36
N GLY A 363 -2.44 -5.18 13.77
CA GLY A 363 -1.02 -5.03 13.56
C GLY A 363 -0.44 -6.08 12.63
N GLN A 364 0.88 -6.08 12.52
CA GLN A 364 1.63 -7.01 11.69
C GLN A 364 1.21 -8.46 11.96
N ASN A 365 1.07 -9.25 10.89
CA ASN A 365 0.74 -10.68 10.93
C ASN A 365 -0.66 -11.00 11.50
N PHE A 366 -1.50 -10.00 11.79
CA PHE A 366 -2.86 -10.27 12.25
C PHE A 366 -3.68 -10.95 11.14
N PRO A 367 -4.30 -12.11 11.40
CA PRO A 367 -5.09 -12.81 10.40
C PRO A 367 -6.45 -12.13 10.21
N LEU A 368 -6.79 -11.89 8.95
CA LEU A 368 -8.08 -11.37 8.50
C LEU A 368 -8.68 -12.37 7.50
N ALA A 369 -10.00 -12.56 7.55
CA ALA A 369 -10.70 -13.37 6.56
C ALA A 369 -11.37 -12.47 5.52
N LEU A 370 -11.15 -12.73 4.23
CA LEU A 370 -11.81 -12.00 3.15
C LEU A 370 -13.30 -12.35 3.10
N LEU A 371 -14.18 -11.35 3.03
CA LEU A 371 -15.62 -11.58 2.90
C LEU A 371 -16.09 -11.70 1.43
N GLY A 372 -15.20 -11.45 0.48
CA GLY A 372 -15.45 -11.60 -0.96
C GLY A 372 -15.79 -10.30 -1.69
N GLU A 373 -16.06 -9.22 -0.96
CA GLU A 373 -16.32 -7.90 -1.52
C GLU A 373 -15.03 -7.08 -1.64
N THR A 374 -14.91 -6.36 -2.75
CA THR A 374 -13.81 -5.44 -3.02
C THR A 374 -14.36 -4.16 -3.64
N THR A 375 -13.67 -3.04 -3.43
CA THR A 375 -13.99 -1.80 -4.14
C THR A 375 -12.75 -0.94 -4.34
N TRP A 376 -12.82 -0.08 -5.35
CA TRP A 376 -11.80 0.95 -5.58
C TRP A 376 -12.36 2.29 -5.14
N SER A 377 -11.66 2.98 -4.25
CA SER A 377 -12.01 4.32 -3.77
C SER A 377 -10.76 5.20 -3.83
N ASN A 378 -10.86 6.36 -4.48
CA ASN A 378 -9.75 7.30 -4.69
C ASN A 378 -8.46 6.64 -5.23
N GLY A 379 -8.61 5.71 -6.18
CA GLY A 379 -7.48 4.98 -6.79
C GLY A 379 -6.84 3.91 -5.90
N MET A 380 -7.37 3.66 -4.70
CA MET A 380 -6.93 2.61 -3.79
C MET A 380 -7.92 1.45 -3.78
N LEU A 381 -7.41 0.21 -3.82
CA LEU A 381 -8.20 -0.99 -3.64
C LEU A 381 -8.49 -1.20 -2.14
N TRP A 382 -9.69 -1.64 -1.83
CA TRP A 382 -10.14 -1.99 -0.48
C TRP A 382 -10.75 -3.38 -0.47
N TYR A 383 -10.48 -4.13 0.60
CA TYR A 383 -11.03 -5.45 0.85
C TYR A 383 -12.02 -5.39 2.01
N HIS A 384 -13.19 -6.00 1.85
CA HIS A 384 -14.07 -6.25 2.98
C HIS A 384 -13.55 -7.49 3.71
N VAL A 385 -13.23 -7.31 4.98
CA VAL A 385 -12.57 -8.30 5.82
C VAL A 385 -13.34 -8.54 7.10
N GLN A 386 -13.18 -9.73 7.67
CA GLN A 386 -13.61 -10.08 9.01
C GLN A 386 -12.37 -10.29 9.89
N TRP A 387 -12.40 -9.70 11.09
CA TRP A 387 -11.47 -10.04 12.16
C TRP A 387 -12.21 -10.83 13.24
N THR A 388 -11.49 -11.73 13.90
CA THR A 388 -12.04 -12.56 14.97
C THR A 388 -11.08 -12.52 16.15
N ALA A 389 -11.54 -12.07 17.31
CA ALA A 389 -10.94 -12.22 18.63
C ALA A 389 -11.68 -13.31 19.43
N VAL A 390 -11.27 -13.59 20.69
CA VAL A 390 -11.84 -14.70 21.49
C VAL A 390 -13.35 -14.58 21.65
N LYS A 391 -13.84 -13.41 22.06
CA LYS A 391 -15.27 -13.16 22.35
C LYS A 391 -15.91 -12.14 21.42
N ARG A 392 -15.22 -11.76 20.34
CA ARG A 392 -15.66 -10.69 19.43
C ARG A 392 -15.25 -10.97 18.00
N THR A 393 -16.19 -10.80 17.09
CA THR A 393 -15.96 -10.84 15.65
C THR A 393 -16.55 -9.57 15.06
N GLY A 394 -15.92 -9.01 14.04
CA GLY A 394 -16.47 -7.88 13.31
C GLY A 394 -16.06 -7.90 11.85
N ALA A 395 -16.73 -7.06 11.05
CA ALA A 395 -16.48 -6.91 9.62
C ALA A 395 -16.25 -5.43 9.28
N ALA A 396 -15.28 -5.15 8.42
CA ALA A 396 -14.83 -3.81 8.06
C ALA A 396 -14.00 -3.82 6.77
N TRP A 397 -13.66 -2.63 6.30
CA TRP A 397 -12.84 -2.42 5.12
C TRP A 397 -11.39 -2.16 5.50
N ALA A 398 -10.47 -2.91 4.88
CA ALA A 398 -9.05 -2.70 4.97
C ALA A 398 -8.50 -2.16 3.65
N PRO A 399 -7.64 -1.12 3.67
CA PRO A 399 -6.96 -0.68 2.47
C PRO A 399 -5.99 -1.76 2.02
N ALA A 400 -5.95 -2.05 0.73
CA ALA A 400 -5.16 -3.15 0.22
C ALA A 400 -3.64 -2.92 0.38
N THR A 401 -3.21 -1.67 0.64
CA THR A 401 -1.83 -1.31 0.99
C THR A 401 -1.38 -1.80 2.36
N SER A 402 -2.30 -2.16 3.25
CA SER A 402 -1.98 -2.67 4.59
C SER A 402 -2.15 -4.18 4.71
N ILE A 403 -2.32 -4.89 3.59
CA ILE A 403 -2.67 -6.32 3.54
C ILE A 403 -1.69 -7.09 2.68
N THR A 404 -1.41 -8.34 3.06
CA THR A 404 -0.70 -9.33 2.25
C THR A 404 -1.43 -10.65 2.20
N PHE A 405 -1.17 -11.36 1.12
CA PHE A 405 -1.61 -12.73 0.89
C PHE A 405 -0.52 -13.75 1.23
N THR A 406 0.66 -13.29 1.64
CA THR A 406 1.77 -14.14 2.08
C THR A 406 1.61 -14.46 3.55
N SER A 407 1.50 -15.74 3.88
CA SER A 407 1.46 -16.19 5.27
C SER A 407 2.77 -15.86 5.98
N PRO A 408 2.72 -15.31 7.21
CA PRO A 408 3.88 -15.11 8.05
C PRO A 408 4.36 -16.42 8.71
N GLY A 409 3.72 -17.55 8.44
CA GLY A 409 4.01 -18.82 9.10
C GLY A 409 3.52 -18.81 10.55
N SER A 410 4.34 -19.34 11.46
CA SER A 410 4.02 -19.46 12.89
C SER A 410 4.40 -18.21 13.71
N VAL A 411 4.45 -17.04 13.09
CA VAL A 411 4.74 -15.78 13.79
C VAL A 411 3.44 -15.22 14.36
N ALA A 412 3.46 -14.86 15.64
CA ALA A 412 2.30 -14.30 16.32
C ALA A 412 1.79 -13.01 15.66
N GLY A 413 0.46 -12.88 15.57
CA GLY A 413 -0.21 -11.67 15.10
C GLY A 413 -0.22 -10.56 16.14
N ARG A 414 -0.26 -9.30 15.72
CA ARG A 414 -0.35 -8.12 16.59
C ARG A 414 -1.68 -7.40 16.40
N ALA A 415 -2.20 -6.74 17.42
CA ALA A 415 -3.40 -5.92 17.34
C ALA A 415 -3.43 -4.92 18.50
N SER A 416 -4.25 -3.88 18.40
CA SER A 416 -4.53 -3.02 19.54
C SER A 416 -5.61 -3.64 20.44
N PHE A 417 -5.74 -3.16 21.68
CA PHE A 417 -6.77 -3.65 22.60
C PHE A 417 -8.20 -3.45 22.10
N ASP A 418 -8.45 -2.50 21.19
CA ASP A 418 -9.78 -2.27 20.65
C ASP A 418 -10.32 -3.44 19.83
N VAL A 419 -9.46 -4.35 19.34
CA VAL A 419 -9.85 -5.63 18.75
C VAL A 419 -10.48 -6.55 19.80
N LEU A 420 -9.89 -6.63 21.01
CA LEU A 420 -10.41 -7.39 22.14
C LEU A 420 -11.64 -6.73 22.76
N SER A 421 -11.51 -5.46 23.13
CA SER A 421 -12.53 -4.67 23.83
C SER A 421 -12.34 -3.17 23.55
N PRO A 422 -13.27 -2.55 22.79
CA PRO A 422 -13.28 -1.10 22.62
C PRO A 422 -13.38 -0.33 23.93
N ASP A 423 -14.07 -0.88 24.94
CA ASP A 423 -14.22 -0.24 26.24
C ASP A 423 -12.89 -0.20 27.00
N LEU A 424 -12.11 -1.29 26.96
CA LEU A 424 -10.77 -1.33 27.56
C LEU A 424 -9.83 -0.38 26.83
N ALA A 425 -9.89 -0.34 25.50
CA ALA A 425 -9.10 0.60 24.71
C ALA A 425 -9.44 2.06 25.03
N ALA A 426 -10.74 2.39 25.18
CA ALA A 426 -11.18 3.73 25.57
C ALA A 426 -10.75 4.09 27.00
N TYR A 427 -10.78 3.13 27.93
CA TYR A 427 -10.27 3.32 29.29
C TYR A 427 -8.77 3.65 29.29
N LEU A 428 -7.96 2.85 28.58
CA LEU A 428 -6.52 3.09 28.45
C LEU A 428 -6.25 4.45 27.77
N ALA A 429 -6.98 4.78 26.72
CA ALA A 429 -6.92 6.08 26.05
C ALA A 429 -7.25 7.27 26.96
N SER A 430 -8.11 7.09 27.96
CA SER A 430 -8.43 8.15 28.93
C SER A 430 -7.29 8.44 29.92
N ILE A 431 -6.36 7.50 30.08
CA ILE A 431 -5.16 7.64 30.92
C ILE A 431 -3.99 8.19 30.10
N GLY A 432 -3.93 7.85 28.81
CA GLY A 432 -2.92 8.34 27.86
C GLY A 432 -1.54 7.73 28.12
N ASP A 433 -0.48 8.55 27.94
CA ASP A 433 0.93 8.13 28.03
C ASP A 433 1.38 7.66 29.43
N ASN A 434 0.49 7.72 30.42
CA ASN A 434 0.75 7.28 31.79
C ASN A 434 0.47 5.80 32.02
N VAL A 435 0.02 5.06 31.00
CA VAL A 435 -0.19 3.61 31.04
C VAL A 435 0.23 2.97 29.73
N ASP A 436 0.96 1.86 29.85
CA ASP A 436 1.20 0.93 28.76
C ASP A 436 0.76 -0.46 29.19
N ALA A 437 0.12 -1.19 28.27
CA ALA A 437 -0.33 -2.55 28.52
C ALA A 437 -0.04 -3.43 27.31
N VAL A 438 0.44 -4.65 27.58
CA VAL A 438 0.66 -5.68 26.56
C VAL A 438 0.15 -7.01 27.10
N VAL A 439 -0.60 -7.75 26.30
CA VAL A 439 -0.92 -9.14 26.55
C VAL A 439 -0.57 -10.00 25.35
N TYR A 440 0.07 -11.14 25.61
CA TYR A 440 0.24 -12.23 24.67
C TYR A 440 -0.74 -13.35 25.01
N ASP A 441 -1.77 -13.54 24.17
CA ASP A 441 -2.64 -14.71 24.14
C ASP A 441 -1.84 -15.86 23.51
N VAL A 442 -1.18 -16.65 24.36
CA VAL A 442 -0.31 -17.75 23.96
C VAL A 442 -1.10 -18.81 23.20
N THR A 443 -2.32 -19.10 23.67
CA THR A 443 -3.19 -20.13 23.07
C THR A 443 -3.53 -19.82 21.62
N ARG A 444 -3.69 -18.54 21.27
CA ARG A 444 -4.03 -18.12 19.89
C ARG A 444 -2.87 -17.44 19.17
N GLN A 445 -1.68 -17.39 19.77
CA GLN A 445 -0.47 -16.76 19.23
C GLN A 445 -0.72 -15.31 18.79
N ARG A 446 -1.23 -14.48 19.71
CA ARG A 446 -1.57 -13.07 19.41
C ARG A 446 -1.19 -12.10 20.51
N TYR A 447 -0.59 -10.99 20.12
CA TYR A 447 -0.34 -9.84 20.97
C TYR A 447 -1.47 -8.82 20.85
N TYR A 448 -1.87 -8.26 21.98
CA TYR A 448 -2.70 -7.07 22.07
C TYR A 448 -2.01 -6.01 22.90
N SER A 449 -1.93 -4.78 22.40
CA SER A 449 -1.23 -3.69 23.08
C SER A 449 -2.00 -2.39 23.08
N TYR A 450 -1.68 -1.54 24.06
CA TYR A 450 -1.96 -0.11 24.08
C TYR A 450 -0.67 0.54 24.55
N ASN A 451 0.02 1.23 23.64
CA ASN A 451 1.40 1.71 23.82
C ASN A 451 2.34 0.56 24.26
N ALA A 452 3.24 0.13 23.37
CA ALA A 452 4.08 -1.06 23.64
C ALA A 452 5.54 -0.72 24.00
N ASP A 453 5.99 0.47 23.58
CA ASP A 453 7.41 0.78 23.44
C ASP A 453 7.88 1.89 24.38
N ALA A 454 6.99 2.49 25.19
CA ALA A 454 7.40 3.47 26.17
C ALA A 454 8.09 2.78 27.37
N GLN A 455 9.00 3.52 28.00
CA GLN A 455 9.81 3.01 29.10
C GLN A 455 9.24 3.40 30.46
N PHE A 456 9.08 2.40 31.32
CA PHE A 456 8.54 2.57 32.67
C PHE A 456 9.52 2.08 33.72
N VAL A 457 9.46 2.70 34.90
CA VAL A 457 10.23 2.26 36.06
C VAL A 457 9.76 0.88 36.50
N THR A 458 10.72 -0.04 36.70
CA THR A 458 10.47 -1.43 37.07
C THR A 458 9.97 -1.59 38.51
N GLY A 459 10.43 -0.77 39.45
CA GLY A 459 10.24 -1.06 40.87
C GLY A 459 10.72 -2.48 41.17
N SER A 460 9.90 -3.28 41.86
CA SER A 460 10.25 -4.66 42.20
C SER A 460 10.12 -5.69 41.06
N SER A 461 9.58 -5.34 39.88
CA SER A 461 9.50 -6.28 38.76
C SER A 461 10.86 -6.61 38.14
N ILE A 462 11.88 -5.76 38.38
CA ILE A 462 13.30 -6.05 38.03
C ILE A 462 13.84 -7.32 38.67
N LYS A 463 13.21 -7.80 39.75
CA LYS A 463 13.62 -9.03 40.43
C LYS A 463 13.42 -10.27 39.56
N VAL A 464 12.54 -10.22 38.55
CA VAL A 464 12.43 -11.29 37.54
C VAL A 464 13.69 -11.34 36.65
N PRO A 465 14.13 -10.25 35.99
CA PRO A 465 15.44 -10.22 35.34
C PRO A 465 16.61 -10.65 36.24
N ILE A 466 16.63 -10.29 37.52
CA ILE A 466 17.69 -10.70 38.47
C ILE A 466 17.66 -12.21 38.71
N LEU A 467 16.49 -12.77 39.02
CA LEU A 467 16.25 -14.21 39.19
C LEU A 467 16.76 -14.99 37.96
N LEU A 468 16.33 -14.58 36.76
CA LEU A 468 16.66 -15.29 35.53
C LEU A 468 18.14 -15.15 35.16
N THR A 469 18.76 -14.00 35.43
CA THR A 469 20.21 -13.81 35.26
C THR A 469 21.00 -14.72 36.20
N PHE A 470 20.57 -14.84 37.46
CA PHE A 470 21.21 -15.70 38.45
C PHE A 470 21.09 -17.18 38.07
N LEU A 471 19.89 -17.63 37.67
CA LEU A 471 19.68 -19.03 37.27
C LEU A 471 20.50 -19.39 36.01
N ASP A 472 20.51 -18.54 34.98
CA ASP A 472 21.39 -18.73 33.80
C ASP A 472 22.87 -18.79 34.20
N MET A 473 23.29 -17.98 35.17
CA MET A 473 24.66 -17.99 35.66
C MET A 473 25.04 -19.34 36.28
N ILE A 474 24.22 -19.88 37.17
CA ILE A 474 24.54 -21.14 37.86
C ILE A 474 24.43 -22.35 36.94
N GLU A 475 23.53 -22.33 35.96
CA GLU A 475 23.43 -23.37 34.92
C GLU A 475 24.73 -23.46 34.12
N ARG A 476 25.29 -22.31 33.73
CA ARG A 476 26.60 -22.22 33.04
C ARG A 476 27.77 -22.64 33.92
N GLN A 477 27.61 -22.53 35.24
CA GLN A 477 28.57 -23.05 36.22
C GLN A 477 28.34 -24.54 36.53
N HIS A 478 27.33 -25.17 35.92
CA HIS A 478 26.93 -26.55 36.14
C HIS A 478 26.63 -26.88 37.60
N ARG A 479 25.97 -25.96 38.31
CA ARG A 479 25.59 -26.13 39.72
C ARG A 479 24.15 -25.72 39.97
N GLN A 480 23.66 -26.14 41.13
CA GLN A 480 22.37 -25.74 41.68
C GLN A 480 22.54 -24.59 42.69
N PRO A 481 21.47 -23.86 43.04
CA PRO A 481 21.53 -22.90 44.13
C PRO A 481 21.89 -23.61 45.44
N SER A 482 22.78 -23.00 46.22
CA SER A 482 22.99 -23.38 47.62
C SER A 482 21.76 -23.05 48.47
N ASN A 483 21.69 -23.59 49.69
CA ASN A 483 20.58 -23.28 50.61
C ASN A 483 20.46 -21.78 50.90
N TYR A 484 21.58 -21.06 50.95
CA TYR A 484 21.58 -19.61 51.17
C TYR A 484 21.07 -18.86 49.94
N GLU A 485 21.53 -19.22 48.74
CA GLU A 485 21.03 -18.62 47.50
C GLU A 485 19.56 -18.91 47.30
N MET A 486 19.09 -20.12 47.63
CA MET A 486 17.66 -20.46 47.60
C MET A 486 16.86 -19.57 48.56
N TYR A 487 17.32 -19.37 49.79
CA TYR A 487 16.70 -18.43 50.73
C TYR A 487 16.63 -16.99 50.17
N LEU A 488 17.68 -16.52 49.50
CA LEU A 488 17.71 -15.21 48.86
C LEU A 488 16.71 -15.12 47.69
N LEU A 489 16.65 -16.16 46.84
CA LEU A 489 15.70 -16.24 45.73
C LEU A 489 14.25 -16.22 46.22
N THR A 490 13.91 -17.06 47.20
CA THR A 490 12.59 -17.14 47.83
C THR A 490 12.17 -15.79 48.40
N THR A 491 12.97 -15.23 49.31
CA THR A 491 12.60 -13.95 49.97
C THR A 491 12.62 -12.76 49.02
N MET A 492 13.47 -12.77 47.99
CA MET A 492 13.47 -11.75 46.94
C MET A 492 12.18 -11.79 46.13
N ILE A 493 11.73 -12.98 45.69
CA ILE A 493 10.58 -13.10 44.80
C ILE A 493 9.27 -13.04 45.59
N GLU A 494 9.09 -13.95 46.55
CA GLU A 494 7.83 -14.15 47.28
C GLU A 494 7.48 -12.97 48.19
N ASN A 495 8.48 -12.46 48.93
CA ASN A 495 8.30 -11.33 49.87
C ASN A 495 8.79 -9.99 49.33
N SER A 496 9.29 -9.93 48.09
CA SER A 496 9.84 -8.71 47.49
C SER A 496 11.02 -8.11 48.29
N ASN A 497 11.78 -8.90 49.07
CA ASN A 497 12.84 -8.41 49.96
C ASN A 497 13.98 -7.74 49.19
N ASN A 498 14.26 -6.47 49.48
CA ASN A 498 15.27 -5.67 48.78
C ASN A 498 16.71 -5.99 49.19
N ASP A 499 16.94 -6.46 50.42
CA ASP A 499 18.27 -6.84 50.87
C ASP A 499 18.71 -8.13 50.18
N SER A 500 17.81 -9.12 50.09
CA SER A 500 18.05 -10.36 49.34
C SER A 500 18.28 -10.09 47.85
N ALA A 501 17.46 -9.20 47.26
CA ALA A 501 17.65 -8.74 45.89
C ALA A 501 19.01 -8.05 45.70
N GLY A 502 19.40 -7.18 46.63
CA GLY A 502 20.66 -6.47 46.61
C GLY A 502 21.86 -7.42 46.66
N ILE A 503 21.82 -8.46 47.51
CA ILE A 503 22.89 -9.46 47.56
C ILE A 503 23.02 -10.16 46.20
N LEU A 504 21.93 -10.74 45.68
CA LEU A 504 21.97 -11.42 44.37
C LEU A 504 22.43 -10.49 43.25
N TYR A 505 21.93 -9.25 43.22
CA TYR A 505 22.24 -8.25 42.20
C TYR A 505 23.70 -7.81 42.23
N HIS A 506 24.20 -7.43 43.41
CA HIS A 506 25.53 -6.84 43.58
C HIS A 506 26.64 -7.89 43.66
N THR A 507 26.41 -9.03 44.35
CA THR A 507 27.47 -10.01 44.63
C THR A 507 27.54 -11.13 43.63
N GLU A 508 26.39 -11.55 43.08
CA GLU A 508 26.33 -12.74 42.22
C GLU A 508 26.29 -12.38 40.74
N VAL A 509 25.31 -11.56 40.31
CA VAL A 509 25.05 -11.38 38.88
C VAL A 509 25.87 -10.27 38.22
N GLY A 510 26.59 -9.44 38.98
CA GLY A 510 27.45 -8.39 38.44
C GLY A 510 26.72 -7.10 38.08
N ASP A 511 25.77 -6.68 38.92
CA ASP A 511 25.05 -5.40 38.82
C ASP A 511 24.29 -5.23 37.48
N ALA A 512 24.08 -3.96 37.11
CA ALA A 512 23.43 -3.51 35.89
C ALA A 512 24.04 -4.15 34.64
N ALA A 513 25.37 -4.29 34.60
CA ALA A 513 26.10 -4.85 33.48
C ALA A 513 25.79 -6.33 33.27
N GLY A 514 25.67 -7.08 34.37
CA GLY A 514 25.29 -8.49 34.35
C GLY A 514 23.91 -8.73 33.78
N VAL A 515 22.92 -8.00 34.32
CA VAL A 515 21.51 -8.11 33.87
C VAL A 515 21.37 -7.65 32.41
N ALA A 516 22.02 -6.55 32.01
CA ALA A 516 22.02 -6.10 30.61
C ALA A 516 22.65 -7.14 29.67
N SER A 517 23.77 -7.74 30.08
CA SER A 517 24.45 -8.78 29.30
C SER A 517 23.60 -10.04 29.15
N TYR A 518 22.81 -10.38 30.16
CA TYR A 518 21.86 -11.49 30.08
C TYR A 518 20.73 -11.19 29.10
N MET A 519 20.03 -10.06 29.24
CA MET A 519 18.95 -9.67 28.33
C MET A 519 19.41 -9.61 26.87
N GLN A 520 20.60 -9.08 26.61
CA GLN A 520 21.20 -9.06 25.28
C GLN A 520 21.43 -10.48 24.74
N ARG A 521 21.90 -11.41 25.57
CA ARG A 521 22.20 -12.79 25.17
C ARG A 521 20.95 -13.55 24.75
N ILE A 522 19.84 -13.33 25.45
CA ILE A 522 18.53 -13.92 25.11
C ILE A 522 17.79 -13.11 24.04
N SER A 523 18.44 -12.10 23.44
CA SER A 523 17.89 -11.26 22.36
C SER A 523 16.64 -10.45 22.74
N ILE A 524 16.49 -10.11 24.03
CA ILE A 524 15.41 -9.24 24.52
C ILE A 524 15.96 -7.82 24.71
N THR A 525 15.40 -6.87 23.97
CA THR A 525 15.70 -5.44 24.08
C THR A 525 14.62 -4.73 24.88
N GLY A 526 14.90 -3.52 25.36
CA GLY A 526 13.92 -2.67 26.05
C GLY A 526 14.12 -2.52 27.56
N LEU A 527 15.04 -3.29 28.17
CA LEU A 527 15.51 -3.07 29.55
C LEU A 527 16.72 -2.12 29.56
N ASN A 528 16.63 -1.06 30.35
CA ASN A 528 17.71 -0.11 30.64
C ASN A 528 17.98 -0.11 32.16
N PRO A 529 18.97 -0.90 32.64
CA PRO A 529 19.30 -0.95 34.06
C PRO A 529 19.79 0.40 34.60
N TYR A 530 19.32 0.77 35.78
CA TYR A 530 19.81 1.97 36.45
C TYR A 530 21.07 1.65 37.28
N PRO A 531 22.17 2.43 37.18
CA PRO A 531 23.46 2.03 37.74
C PRO A 531 23.48 1.79 39.25
N ASN A 532 22.76 2.63 40.02
CA ASN A 532 22.90 2.69 41.48
C ASN A 532 21.63 2.28 42.26
N ALA A 533 20.57 1.88 41.55
CA ALA A 533 19.29 1.56 42.15
C ALA A 533 18.49 0.65 41.21
N PHE A 534 18.56 -0.67 41.38
CA PHE A 534 17.95 -1.62 40.45
C PHE A 534 16.45 -1.35 40.21
N GLY A 535 15.72 -0.87 41.22
CA GLY A 535 14.29 -0.57 41.12
C GLY A 535 13.94 0.67 40.28
N TRP A 536 14.93 1.50 39.93
CA TRP A 536 14.77 2.62 38.99
C TRP A 536 15.18 2.28 37.56
N SER A 537 15.51 1.01 37.30
CA SER A 537 15.68 0.52 35.94
C SER A 537 14.42 0.77 35.14
N LEU A 538 14.58 1.01 33.84
CA LEU A 538 13.46 1.21 32.94
C LEU A 538 13.26 -0.04 32.08
N ILE A 539 12.00 -0.40 31.83
CA ILE A 539 11.64 -1.49 30.92
C ILE A 539 10.40 -1.11 30.10
N THR A 540 10.32 -1.59 28.86
CA THR A 540 9.07 -1.56 28.08
C THR A 540 8.18 -2.75 28.49
N PRO A 541 6.85 -2.63 28.55
CA PRO A 541 5.99 -3.78 28.86
C PRO A 541 6.13 -4.91 27.85
N MET A 542 6.36 -4.62 26.57
CA MET A 542 6.64 -5.62 25.54
C MET A 542 7.88 -6.48 25.88
N ALA A 543 8.97 -5.86 26.36
CA ALA A 543 10.17 -6.59 26.79
C ALA A 543 9.90 -7.52 27.98
N MET A 544 9.06 -7.09 28.94
CA MET A 544 8.67 -7.94 30.07
C MET A 544 7.82 -9.13 29.58
N VAL A 545 6.86 -8.91 28.67
CA VAL A 545 6.06 -9.99 28.06
C VAL A 545 6.94 -10.95 27.27
N HIS A 546 7.93 -10.48 26.50
CA HIS A 546 8.88 -11.36 25.82
C HIS A 546 9.70 -12.19 26.81
N LEU A 547 10.17 -11.59 27.92
CA LEU A 547 10.95 -12.30 28.94
C LEU A 547 10.13 -13.41 29.60
N LEU A 548 8.89 -13.11 29.96
CA LEU A 548 7.96 -14.08 30.53
C LEU A 548 7.54 -15.14 29.51
N THR A 549 7.41 -14.79 28.23
CA THR A 549 7.15 -15.74 27.13
C THR A 549 8.29 -16.73 26.98
N ASP A 550 9.53 -16.26 26.95
CA ASP A 550 10.70 -17.14 26.80
C ASP A 550 10.91 -18.02 28.04
N LEU A 551 10.59 -17.51 29.24
CA LEU A 551 10.51 -18.32 30.46
C LEU A 551 9.41 -19.38 30.32
N TYR A 552 8.21 -19.00 29.90
CA TYR A 552 7.08 -19.92 29.73
C TYR A 552 7.34 -20.98 28.66
N GLU A 553 8.03 -20.66 27.56
CA GLU A 553 8.30 -21.62 26.49
C GLU A 553 9.54 -22.48 26.76
N GLY A 554 10.28 -22.22 27.83
CA GLY A 554 11.48 -22.98 28.20
C GLY A 554 12.65 -22.76 27.26
N LYS A 555 12.79 -21.53 26.75
CA LYS A 555 13.86 -21.15 25.82
C LYS A 555 15.13 -20.68 26.51
N ILE A 556 15.03 -20.24 27.77
CA ILE A 556 16.10 -19.48 28.46
C ILE A 556 16.69 -20.16 29.70
N LEU A 557 16.10 -21.27 30.15
CA LEU A 557 16.56 -22.07 31.30
C LEU A 557 16.31 -23.57 31.02
N THR A 558 17.03 -24.43 31.72
CA THR A 558 16.72 -25.86 31.82
C THR A 558 15.33 -26.07 32.43
N ALA A 559 14.75 -27.25 32.21
CA ALA A 559 13.43 -27.57 32.76
C ALA A 559 13.38 -27.51 34.30
N HIS A 560 14.48 -27.81 34.98
CA HIS A 560 14.52 -27.77 36.44
C HIS A 560 14.51 -26.33 36.97
N ASP A 561 15.43 -25.49 36.50
CA ASP A 561 15.55 -24.11 36.97
C ASP A 561 14.38 -23.23 36.47
N ARG A 562 13.80 -23.56 35.31
CA ARG A 562 12.52 -22.98 34.86
C ARG A 562 11.39 -23.28 35.84
N ASN A 563 11.26 -24.54 36.28
CA ASN A 563 10.22 -24.90 37.24
C ASN A 563 10.44 -24.20 38.59
N LEU A 564 11.70 -24.08 39.04
CA LEU A 564 12.03 -23.30 40.23
C LEU A 564 11.62 -21.83 40.08
N ALA A 565 11.94 -21.19 38.96
CA ALA A 565 11.57 -19.80 38.72
C ALA A 565 10.05 -19.58 38.72
N LEU A 566 9.30 -20.48 38.07
CA LEU A 566 7.84 -20.43 38.04
C LEU A 566 7.25 -20.68 39.43
N ASP A 567 7.73 -21.68 40.17
CA ASP A 567 7.27 -22.00 41.53
C ASP A 567 7.44 -20.80 42.48
N LEU A 568 8.60 -20.14 42.46
CA LEU A 568 8.82 -18.92 43.23
C LEU A 568 7.84 -17.79 42.86
N MET A 569 7.56 -17.63 41.56
CA MET A 569 6.64 -16.62 41.05
C MET A 569 5.16 -16.97 41.29
N GLU A 570 4.83 -18.22 41.62
CA GLU A 570 3.49 -18.69 41.96
C GLU A 570 3.17 -18.57 43.47
N ASN A 571 4.20 -18.40 44.32
CA ASN A 571 4.08 -18.34 45.78
C ASN A 571 4.29 -16.91 46.35
N ILE A 572 3.92 -15.88 45.60
CA ILE A 572 3.99 -14.47 46.02
C ILE A 572 3.07 -14.22 47.24
N GLU A 573 3.52 -13.44 48.24
CA GLU A 573 2.70 -13.07 49.41
C GLU A 573 1.41 -12.34 49.01
N ASP A 574 0.33 -12.54 49.78
CA ASP A 574 -1.02 -12.06 49.46
C ASP A 574 -1.09 -10.54 49.19
N ASP A 575 -0.29 -9.73 49.88
CA ASP A 575 -0.25 -8.27 49.72
C ASP A 575 0.60 -7.79 48.51
N GLN A 576 1.25 -8.72 47.80
CA GLN A 576 2.08 -8.51 46.61
C GLN A 576 1.45 -9.07 45.32
N GLN A 577 0.18 -9.48 45.35
CA GLN A 577 -0.53 -10.09 44.22
C GLN A 577 -1.49 -9.11 43.50
N VAL A 578 -1.15 -7.83 43.37
CA VAL A 578 -2.06 -6.82 42.81
C VAL A 578 -2.17 -6.95 41.29
N GLY A 579 -3.37 -6.91 40.73
CA GLY A 579 -3.54 -6.92 39.28
C GLY A 579 -3.54 -8.34 38.76
N VAL A 580 -2.41 -8.88 38.30
CA VAL A 580 -2.40 -10.23 37.70
C VAL A 580 -2.90 -11.29 38.67
N GLY A 581 -2.47 -11.26 39.93
CA GLY A 581 -2.83 -12.27 40.94
C GLY A 581 -4.26 -12.15 41.45
N ASP A 582 -4.61 -11.01 42.03
CA ASP A 582 -5.91 -10.77 42.69
C ASP A 582 -7.09 -10.60 41.72
N THR A 583 -6.81 -10.56 40.41
CA THR A 583 -7.84 -10.61 39.35
C THR A 583 -7.78 -11.86 38.47
N ALA A 584 -6.85 -12.79 38.76
CA ALA A 584 -6.80 -14.06 38.05
C ALA A 584 -8.13 -14.83 38.25
N PRO A 585 -8.62 -15.55 37.23
CA PRO A 585 -9.81 -16.37 37.40
C PRO A 585 -9.57 -17.49 38.42
N SER A 586 -10.64 -17.85 39.12
CA SER A 586 -10.61 -18.90 40.13
C SER A 586 -10.03 -20.21 39.58
N GLY A 587 -9.04 -20.76 40.28
CA GLY A 587 -8.37 -22.01 39.90
C GLY A 587 -7.30 -21.86 38.80
N ALA A 588 -7.00 -20.64 38.34
CA ALA A 588 -5.87 -20.39 37.47
C ALA A 588 -4.55 -20.47 38.25
N THR A 589 -3.51 -20.99 37.60
CA THR A 589 -2.13 -20.87 38.05
C THR A 589 -1.59 -19.51 37.60
N THR A 590 -0.96 -18.77 38.51
CA THR A 590 -0.47 -17.42 38.25
C THR A 590 0.98 -17.26 38.71
N ALA A 591 1.91 -17.22 37.76
CA ALA A 591 3.31 -16.90 38.02
C ALA A 591 3.52 -15.40 37.74
N MET A 592 3.75 -14.59 38.77
CA MET A 592 3.77 -13.12 38.62
C MET A 592 4.87 -12.41 39.42
N LYS A 593 5.07 -11.14 39.11
CA LYS A 593 5.79 -10.20 39.99
C LYS A 593 5.32 -8.77 39.77
N ASP A 594 4.95 -8.11 40.87
CA ASP A 594 4.64 -6.69 40.89
C ASP A 594 5.85 -5.81 41.21
N GLY A 595 5.75 -4.55 40.83
CA GLY A 595 6.68 -3.49 41.21
C GLY A 595 6.00 -2.16 41.44
N TRP A 596 6.39 -1.46 42.50
CA TRP A 596 6.02 -0.07 42.71
C TRP A 596 7.15 0.69 43.40
N VAL A 597 7.28 1.96 43.06
CA VAL A 597 8.29 2.85 43.64
C VAL A 597 7.87 4.31 43.39
N ILE A 598 8.30 5.21 44.26
CA ILE A 598 8.21 6.63 44.00
C ILE A 598 9.35 7.00 43.02
N GLY A 599 8.97 7.51 41.85
CA GLY A 599 9.88 7.97 40.83
C GLY A 599 10.65 9.24 41.24
N PRO A 600 11.65 9.66 40.45
CA PRO A 600 12.41 10.89 40.71
C PRO A 600 11.55 12.17 40.69
N ASP A 601 10.37 12.11 40.08
CA ASP A 601 9.36 13.18 40.02
C ASP A 601 8.49 13.26 41.28
N GLY A 602 8.66 12.33 42.23
CA GLY A 602 7.85 12.25 43.45
C GLY A 602 6.48 11.59 43.25
N LEU A 603 6.22 11.00 42.07
CA LEU A 603 4.98 10.30 41.76
C LEU A 603 5.19 8.80 41.80
N TRP A 604 4.11 8.06 42.01
CA TRP A 604 4.14 6.60 41.99
C TRP A 604 4.24 6.08 40.56
N ALA A 605 5.16 5.14 40.37
CA ALA A 605 5.11 4.16 39.30
C ALA A 605 4.65 2.82 39.89
N MET A 606 3.77 2.12 39.18
CA MET A 606 3.25 0.82 39.56
C MET A 606 3.16 -0.08 38.33
N ASN A 607 3.47 -1.35 38.49
CA ASN A 607 3.27 -2.35 37.46
C ASN A 607 2.90 -3.72 38.04
N SER A 608 2.25 -4.52 37.19
CA SER A 608 1.94 -5.92 37.44
C SER A 608 2.18 -6.73 36.17
N SER A 609 2.92 -7.83 36.29
CA SER A 609 3.28 -8.69 35.16
C SER A 609 3.23 -10.15 35.56
N GLY A 610 2.76 -11.01 34.67
CA GLY A 610 2.73 -12.44 34.95
C GLY A 610 2.18 -13.32 33.83
N ILE A 611 2.28 -14.62 34.07
CA ILE A 611 1.79 -15.72 33.25
C ILE A 611 0.57 -16.29 33.97
N VAL A 612 -0.57 -16.33 33.27
CA VAL A 612 -1.81 -16.90 33.81
C VAL A 612 -2.22 -18.07 32.96
N THR A 613 -2.39 -19.24 33.58
CA THR A 613 -2.85 -20.47 32.93
C THR A 613 -4.14 -20.95 33.60
N SER A 614 -5.20 -21.11 32.80
CA SER A 614 -6.48 -21.67 33.24
C SER A 614 -6.97 -22.71 32.24
N GLY A 615 -6.93 -23.98 32.62
CA GLY A 615 -7.23 -25.09 31.72
C GLY A 615 -6.29 -25.12 30.52
N GLN A 616 -6.82 -24.88 29.32
CA GLN A 616 -6.04 -24.82 28.06
C GLN A 616 -5.74 -23.38 27.60
N GLU A 617 -6.22 -22.38 28.34
CA GLU A 617 -6.03 -20.97 28.02
C GLU A 617 -4.84 -20.44 28.81
N THR A 618 -3.84 -19.91 28.10
CA THR A 618 -2.69 -19.24 28.69
C THR A 618 -2.54 -17.86 28.09
N TYR A 619 -2.34 -16.86 28.95
CA TYR A 619 -1.91 -15.54 28.51
C TYR A 619 -0.79 -15.00 29.41
N ILE A 620 0.02 -14.12 28.82
CA ILE A 620 1.12 -13.43 29.50
C ILE A 620 0.86 -11.95 29.39
N ILE A 621 0.74 -11.26 30.52
CA ILE A 621 0.34 -9.85 30.56
C ILE A 621 1.36 -9.02 31.30
N SER A 622 1.50 -7.78 30.88
CA SER A 622 2.25 -6.75 31.58
C SER A 622 1.53 -5.42 31.49
N VAL A 623 1.31 -4.78 32.64
CA VAL A 623 0.69 -3.46 32.76
C VAL A 623 1.63 -2.58 33.56
N TYR A 624 2.04 -1.45 33.00
CA TYR A 624 2.87 -0.46 33.65
C TYR A 624 2.16 0.90 33.69
N THR A 625 2.29 1.59 34.82
CA THR A 625 1.68 2.89 35.07
C THR A 625 2.71 3.85 35.69
N THR A 626 2.56 5.14 35.40
CA THR A 626 3.38 6.20 35.99
C THR A 626 2.55 7.47 36.21
N GLY A 627 3.03 8.37 37.06
CA GLY A 627 2.42 9.69 37.28
C GLY A 627 1.28 9.71 38.29
N GLN A 628 1.09 8.63 39.07
CA GLN A 628 0.03 8.57 40.08
C GLN A 628 0.43 9.29 41.37
N THR A 629 -0.48 10.06 41.97
CA THR A 629 -0.21 10.70 43.27
C THR A 629 -0.31 9.73 44.44
N LEU A 630 -1.14 8.70 44.30
CA LEU A 630 -1.34 7.64 45.29
C LEU A 630 -1.05 6.28 44.65
N LEU A 631 -0.34 5.40 45.35
CA LEU A 631 -0.11 4.02 44.91
C LEU A 631 -1.42 3.29 44.55
N GLY A 632 -2.48 3.54 45.33
CA GLY A 632 -3.79 2.93 45.12
C GLY A 632 -4.40 3.24 43.75
N ASP A 633 -4.08 4.38 43.14
CA ASP A 633 -4.56 4.73 41.80
C ASP A 633 -3.92 3.82 40.75
N GLY A 634 -2.60 3.56 40.86
CA GLY A 634 -1.88 2.65 39.96
C GLY A 634 -2.34 1.20 40.13
N GLN A 635 -2.54 0.78 41.38
CA GLN A 635 -3.11 -0.54 41.69
C GLN A 635 -4.52 -0.72 41.11
N ALA A 636 -5.36 0.33 41.15
CA ALA A 636 -6.70 0.29 40.56
C ALA A 636 -6.64 0.16 39.03
N ILE A 637 -5.70 0.85 38.36
CA ILE A 637 -5.48 0.71 36.91
C ILE A 637 -5.07 -0.71 36.58
N ALA A 638 -4.06 -1.27 37.27
CA ALA A 638 -3.59 -2.63 37.02
C ALA A 638 -4.69 -3.67 37.21
N ARG A 639 -5.49 -3.58 38.28
CA ARG A 639 -6.65 -4.46 38.51
C ARG A 639 -7.68 -4.36 37.41
N HIS A 640 -8.01 -3.14 36.98
CA HIS A 640 -9.00 -2.95 35.91
C HIS A 640 -8.55 -3.61 34.60
N VAL A 641 -7.29 -3.37 34.19
CA VAL A 641 -6.75 -3.93 32.96
C VAL A 641 -6.61 -5.46 33.05
N CYS A 642 -5.97 -5.97 34.10
CA CYS A 642 -5.73 -7.41 34.28
C CYS A 642 -7.05 -8.19 34.39
N GLY A 643 -8.00 -7.71 35.20
CA GLY A 643 -9.28 -8.38 35.38
C GLY A 643 -10.13 -8.36 34.11
N THR A 644 -10.09 -7.25 33.35
CA THR A 644 -10.77 -7.17 32.06
C THR A 644 -10.16 -8.17 31.06
N VAL A 645 -8.84 -8.23 30.95
CA VAL A 645 -8.14 -9.18 30.05
C VAL A 645 -8.44 -10.63 30.45
N ALA A 646 -8.36 -10.96 31.73
CA ALA A 646 -8.72 -12.27 32.26
C ALA A 646 -10.14 -12.66 31.83
N SER A 647 -11.10 -11.75 31.99
CA SER A 647 -12.50 -11.97 31.61
C SER A 647 -12.70 -12.14 30.10
N LEU A 648 -11.80 -11.64 29.26
CA LEU A 648 -11.91 -11.67 27.80
C LEU A 648 -11.23 -12.90 27.19
N LEU A 649 -10.05 -13.27 27.67
CA LEU A 649 -9.25 -14.36 27.11
C LEU A 649 -9.60 -15.73 27.67
N ILE A 650 -10.13 -15.79 28.89
CA ILE A 650 -10.50 -17.07 29.50
C ILE A 650 -11.99 -17.37 29.24
N SER A 651 -12.21 -18.51 28.62
CA SER A 651 -13.54 -19.09 28.38
C SER A 651 -13.94 -19.86 29.63
N PHE A 652 -14.97 -19.43 30.35
CA PHE A 652 -15.60 -20.33 31.32
C PHE A 652 -16.42 -21.33 30.50
N ASP A 653 -15.99 -22.59 30.45
CA ASP A 653 -16.88 -23.67 30.09
C ASP A 653 -18.06 -23.59 31.07
N ARG A 654 -19.21 -23.10 30.58
CA ARG A 654 -20.46 -23.36 31.28
C ARG A 654 -20.64 -24.86 31.19
N GLU A 655 -20.37 -25.56 32.28
CA GLU A 655 -20.78 -26.95 32.45
C GLU A 655 -22.20 -27.10 31.88
N THR A 656 -22.33 -27.92 30.84
CA THR A 656 -23.62 -28.40 30.38
C THR A 656 -24.32 -29.01 31.60
N PRO A 657 -25.50 -28.52 32.03
CA PRO A 657 -26.22 -29.14 33.12
C PRO A 657 -26.52 -30.59 32.75
N SER A 658 -26.12 -31.51 33.62
CA SER A 658 -26.36 -32.95 33.51
C SER A 658 -27.83 -33.34 33.64
#